data_AF-A0A2D6QBK8-F1
#
_entry.id   AF-A0A2D6QBK8-F1
#
_cell.length_a   1.000
_cell.length_b   1.000
_cell.length_c   1.000
_cell.angle_alpha   90.00
_cell.angle_beta   90.00
_cell.angle_gamma   90.00
#
_symmetry.space_group_name_H-M   'P 1'
#
loop_
_entity.id
_entity.type
_entity.pdbx_description
1 polymer ?
#
loop_
_entity_poly.entity_id
_entity_poly.type
_entity_poly.pdbx_seq_one_letter_code
_entity_poly.pdbx_strand_id
1 'polypeptide(L)'
;MLALAASTLLGCSDLLDSGSDSSGSATGEYGFSVNDNSSYEVSGPWGGPFPQGQREFVLTNTSKYSVIDWALDGEVPWLIFSTSEGQLHPGDTAKVVVQINQSVAALLSVGRYPLDVVFRDLRNDQGEIYLAFALNVRPTPGGSGLVASPEDGFDLTFDLDAGIASSDLPLQLSNIASNPISWSATTSDDWLQLNQLAAGQLGPATTSTLPISIDGVALAALGEGNHSAWVTLQEEAPLANPLPVEVRVTLTQGSSEGRVSAGLLALWDFEDASNPSYVADVSGVSPALDLMVEDPGNTLWVPGVLSLNQPTRLSSDGAATKLSSTLMGTGELTLEAWITPANVTQNGPARIMTLSGGASTRDFTLGQGLWGSAATDSYNTRLRTTVTDLNGMPLIDTGGGVAKAKLQHVVYTRSADGTAKLWIDGQLELLTASPGMLQNWDTSFQFALGNEIGTSRPWLGGFHLAAIYDRALTDGEVQQNFGVGPGDADVGIIRVDPASNFVLSGQEGSDFEGITKTYTVTNPGTDTVAWAAFSSDSWTTLSGSTQGVLNPGQSSQVVVALDPLQAAAFTAGSYQAEVDFTNDTNGYGSTQRLVLVNISPPGGGGGSGDKPGPNNTGPYDESLLVPSGGMTITVDGTVIENVDISGGVTINANNVTIRNFRIDGGGTALYGIRPIPGTFGTLIEDGEIFNTKGAALYGGGFTARRINIHDTGTDGMKCRSNTLVESCWVHHLGIKEGAHADANQTRVGSNITLRGNFLDLPINIGGGYKQNSCSINQATAGDISNLVMDGNWLNGGNYTVYFRADAKFGFSNANGQLINNRFGRDYR
;
A
#
# COMPACT_ATOMS: atom_id res chain seq x y z
N MET A 1 -31.25 -12.90 -61.94
CA MET A 1 -31.62 -12.20 -60.69
C MET A 1 -31.44 -13.19 -59.55
N LEU A 2 -30.60 -12.81 -58.58
CA LEU A 2 -30.43 -13.26 -57.18
C LEU A 2 -30.57 -14.77 -56.85
N ALA A 3 -29.48 -15.48 -56.46
CA ALA A 3 -28.78 -15.51 -55.14
C ALA A 3 -29.40 -16.58 -54.21
N LEU A 4 -28.69 -17.37 -53.40
CA LEU A 4 -27.28 -17.67 -53.18
C LEU A 4 -27.23 -19.04 -52.45
N ALA A 5 -26.11 -19.75 -52.56
CA ALA A 5 -25.87 -21.09 -52.02
C ALA A 5 -25.30 -21.09 -50.58
N ALA A 6 -25.47 -22.21 -49.88
CA ALA A 6 -24.53 -22.71 -48.87
C ALA A 6 -24.60 -24.24 -48.84
N SER A 7 -23.47 -24.91 -49.11
CA SER A 7 -23.33 -26.36 -49.05
C SER A 7 -22.00 -26.77 -48.42
N THR A 8 -22.10 -27.70 -47.46
CA THR A 8 -21.20 -28.82 -47.13
C THR A 8 -19.78 -28.55 -46.62
N LEU A 9 -19.43 -29.18 -45.48
CA LEU A 9 -18.47 -30.29 -45.48
C LEU A 9 -18.63 -31.19 -44.24
N LEU A 10 -18.57 -32.50 -44.46
CA LEU A 10 -18.56 -33.60 -43.49
C LEU A 10 -17.33 -34.46 -43.82
N GLY A 11 -16.59 -34.89 -42.79
CA GLY A 11 -16.08 -36.27 -42.71
C GLY A 11 -14.56 -36.53 -42.78
N CYS A 12 -14.13 -37.38 -41.82
CA CYS A 12 -12.92 -38.24 -41.75
C CYS A 12 -11.57 -37.57 -41.46
N SER A 13 -10.57 -38.22 -40.84
CA SER A 13 -10.37 -39.43 -40.02
C SER A 13 -8.85 -39.51 -39.74
N ASP A 14 -8.45 -40.20 -38.68
CA ASP A 14 -7.06 -40.51 -38.26
C ASP A 14 -6.02 -40.73 -39.38
N LEU A 15 -4.78 -40.24 -39.17
CA LEU A 15 -3.55 -41.06 -39.17
C LEU A 15 -2.28 -40.23 -38.86
N LEU A 16 -1.59 -40.74 -37.85
CA LEU A 16 -0.21 -40.61 -37.36
C LEU A 16 0.91 -40.09 -38.30
N ASP A 17 1.91 -39.52 -37.60
CA ASP A 17 3.36 -39.67 -37.80
C ASP A 17 4.11 -38.65 -38.68
N SER A 18 4.97 -37.84 -38.05
CA SER A 18 6.44 -38.01 -38.13
C SER A 18 7.15 -36.68 -37.82
N GLY A 19 8.14 -36.77 -36.92
CA GLY A 19 8.95 -35.65 -36.50
C GLY A 19 9.73 -35.01 -37.66
N SER A 20 9.78 -33.69 -37.65
CA SER A 20 10.90 -32.96 -38.24
C SER A 20 11.78 -32.48 -37.09
N ASP A 21 12.73 -33.32 -36.70
CA ASP A 21 13.89 -32.95 -35.93
C ASP A 21 14.76 -32.07 -36.85
N SER A 22 14.58 -30.75 -36.79
CA SER A 22 15.45 -29.81 -37.51
C SER A 22 16.65 -29.50 -36.61
N SER A 23 17.67 -30.36 -36.66
CA SER A 23 19.00 -30.09 -36.08
C SER A 23 19.71 -29.00 -36.90
N GLY A 24 19.16 -27.79 -36.91
CA GLY A 24 19.73 -26.65 -37.60
C GLY A 24 20.71 -25.92 -36.68
N SER A 25 21.96 -25.77 -37.11
CA SER A 25 22.85 -24.79 -36.47
C SER A 25 22.31 -23.39 -36.77
N ALA A 26 22.07 -22.57 -35.76
CA ALA A 26 21.70 -21.18 -35.94
C ALA A 26 22.95 -20.32 -35.99
N THR A 27 23.16 -19.60 -37.09
CA THR A 27 24.21 -18.60 -37.23
C THR A 27 23.58 -17.21 -37.21
N GLY A 28 23.90 -16.42 -36.19
CA GLY A 28 23.64 -14.99 -36.17
C GLY A 28 24.45 -14.27 -37.26
N GLU A 29 23.99 -13.09 -37.66
CA GLU A 29 24.47 -12.33 -38.83
C GLU A 29 25.96 -11.92 -38.76
N TYR A 30 26.58 -12.01 -37.58
CA TYR A 30 27.97 -11.60 -37.30
C TYR A 30 28.89 -12.74 -36.83
N GLY A 31 28.51 -13.98 -37.14
CA GLY A 31 29.34 -15.16 -36.90
C GLY A 31 29.21 -15.76 -35.50
N PHE A 32 28.35 -15.24 -34.63
CA PHE A 32 27.93 -15.97 -33.43
C PHE A 32 27.00 -17.11 -33.83
N SER A 33 27.30 -18.35 -33.43
CA SER A 33 26.44 -19.48 -33.75
C SER A 33 26.29 -20.43 -32.59
N VAL A 34 25.08 -20.99 -32.44
CA VAL A 34 24.81 -22.10 -31.54
C VAL A 34 24.60 -23.35 -32.39
N ASN A 35 25.27 -24.43 -32.02
CA ASN A 35 25.26 -25.71 -32.75
C ASN A 35 23.85 -26.33 -32.91
N ASP A 36 22.92 -26.00 -32.03
CA ASP A 36 21.54 -26.49 -32.02
C ASP A 36 20.59 -25.38 -31.51
N ASN A 37 19.56 -25.05 -32.29
CA ASN A 37 18.48 -24.13 -31.89
C ASN A 37 17.09 -24.79 -31.85
N SER A 38 17.04 -26.13 -31.93
CA SER A 38 15.78 -26.87 -31.92
C SER A 38 15.07 -26.73 -30.58
N SER A 39 13.73 -26.60 -30.60
CA SER A 39 12.94 -26.55 -29.38
C SER A 39 13.30 -27.68 -28.42
N TYR A 40 13.33 -27.37 -27.13
CA TYR A 40 13.74 -28.33 -26.11
C TYR A 40 12.65 -28.48 -25.05
N GLU A 41 11.91 -29.59 -25.13
CA GLU A 41 10.94 -29.94 -24.09
C GLU A 41 11.52 -30.99 -23.15
N VAL A 42 11.40 -30.74 -21.85
CA VAL A 42 11.75 -31.68 -20.80
C VAL A 42 10.46 -32.13 -20.14
N SER A 43 10.29 -33.44 -19.99
CA SER A 43 9.16 -33.98 -19.25
C SER A 43 9.58 -35.00 -18.21
N GLY A 44 8.93 -34.96 -17.06
CA GLY A 44 9.16 -35.87 -15.96
C GLY A 44 7.91 -35.94 -15.07
N PRO A 45 7.84 -36.98 -14.22
CA PRO A 45 6.78 -37.06 -13.22
C PRO A 45 6.89 -35.93 -12.19
N TRP A 46 5.80 -35.65 -11.50
CA TRP A 46 5.77 -34.80 -10.32
C TRP A 46 6.70 -35.37 -9.25
N GLY A 47 7.52 -34.51 -8.64
CA GLY A 47 8.62 -34.93 -7.77
C GLY A 47 9.90 -35.38 -8.51
N GLY A 48 9.91 -35.44 -9.85
CA GLY A 48 11.05 -35.86 -10.66
C GLY A 48 11.31 -37.38 -10.63
N PRO A 49 12.38 -37.87 -11.27
CA PRO A 49 13.44 -37.09 -11.93
C PRO A 49 13.01 -36.56 -13.31
N PHE A 50 13.71 -35.52 -13.77
CA PHE A 50 13.65 -35.04 -15.16
C PHE A 50 14.92 -35.50 -15.89
N PRO A 51 15.00 -36.77 -16.36
CA PRO A 51 16.24 -37.39 -16.82
C PRO A 51 16.77 -36.82 -18.14
N GLN A 52 15.92 -36.14 -18.90
CA GLN A 52 16.30 -35.35 -20.07
C GLN A 52 16.35 -33.86 -19.74
N GLY A 53 16.67 -33.49 -18.49
CA GLY A 53 16.65 -32.11 -18.02
C GLY A 53 17.87 -31.29 -18.39
N GLN A 54 18.85 -31.84 -19.11
CA GLN A 54 20.11 -31.18 -19.42
C GLN A 54 20.47 -31.27 -20.90
N ARG A 55 20.78 -30.13 -21.52
CA ARG A 55 21.27 -30.06 -22.91
C ARG A 55 22.49 -29.17 -22.99
N GLU A 56 23.53 -29.65 -23.69
CA GLU A 56 24.75 -28.90 -23.96
C GLU A 56 24.63 -28.18 -25.31
N PHE A 57 24.99 -26.91 -25.30
CA PHE A 57 25.08 -26.04 -26.45
C PHE A 57 26.54 -25.62 -26.64
N VAL A 58 26.99 -25.65 -27.89
CA VAL A 58 28.30 -25.15 -28.30
C VAL A 58 28.10 -23.83 -29.02
N LEU A 59 28.52 -22.76 -28.36
CA LEU A 59 28.60 -21.43 -28.91
C LEU A 59 29.90 -21.34 -29.69
N THR A 60 29.86 -20.81 -30.91
CA THR A 60 31.04 -20.65 -31.77
C THR A 60 31.12 -19.22 -32.27
N ASN A 61 32.32 -18.64 -32.28
CA ASN A 61 32.60 -17.40 -32.99
C ASN A 61 33.25 -17.72 -34.34
N THR A 62 32.46 -17.67 -35.40
CA THR A 62 32.90 -17.85 -36.79
C THR A 62 33.34 -16.55 -37.47
N SER A 63 33.32 -15.42 -36.75
CA SER A 63 33.81 -14.15 -37.29
C SER A 63 35.34 -14.18 -37.46
N LYS A 64 35.87 -13.43 -38.42
CA LYS A 64 37.30 -13.45 -38.73
C LYS A 64 38.17 -12.57 -37.84
N TYR A 65 37.59 -11.55 -37.20
CA TYR A 65 38.36 -10.46 -36.59
C TYR A 65 37.80 -9.91 -35.28
N SER A 66 36.61 -10.33 -34.84
CA SER A 66 35.90 -9.70 -33.73
C SER A 66 35.66 -10.68 -32.59
N VAL A 67 36.10 -10.34 -31.38
CA VAL A 67 35.69 -11.05 -30.14
C VAL A 67 34.18 -10.91 -29.97
N ILE A 68 33.49 -11.90 -29.40
CA ILE A 68 32.06 -11.88 -29.05
C ILE A 68 31.92 -11.92 -27.54
N ASP A 69 31.38 -10.86 -26.94
CA ASP A 69 30.78 -10.93 -25.62
C ASP A 69 29.39 -11.55 -25.75
N TRP A 70 29.08 -12.59 -25.00
CA TRP A 70 27.78 -13.27 -25.09
C TRP A 70 27.13 -13.41 -23.72
N ALA A 71 25.79 -13.48 -23.70
CA ALA A 71 25.00 -13.75 -22.51
C ALA A 71 23.80 -14.67 -22.80
N LEU A 72 23.23 -15.24 -21.73
CA LEU A 72 22.01 -16.02 -21.73
C LEU A 72 20.91 -15.29 -20.96
N ASP A 73 19.73 -15.24 -21.55
CA ASP A 73 18.51 -14.84 -20.86
C ASP A 73 17.53 -16.00 -20.77
N GLY A 74 16.88 -16.15 -19.61
CA GLY A 74 15.96 -17.25 -19.32
C GLY A 74 15.86 -17.55 -17.82
N GLU A 75 15.99 -16.53 -16.97
CA GLU A 75 16.07 -16.72 -15.53
C GLU A 75 14.69 -16.98 -14.93
N VAL A 76 14.43 -18.26 -14.66
CA VAL A 76 13.35 -18.75 -13.81
C VAL A 76 13.95 -19.71 -12.78
N PRO A 77 13.36 -19.82 -11.57
CA PRO A 77 13.97 -20.59 -10.47
C PRO A 77 14.26 -22.07 -10.79
N TRP A 78 13.51 -22.68 -11.71
CA TRP A 78 13.64 -24.09 -12.09
C TRP A 78 14.63 -24.38 -13.23
N LEU A 79 15.33 -23.35 -13.75
CA LEU A 79 16.32 -23.49 -14.82
C LEU A 79 17.69 -22.95 -14.38
N ILE A 80 18.77 -23.68 -14.67
CA ILE A 80 20.16 -23.32 -14.34
C ILE A 80 21.01 -23.38 -15.62
N PHE A 81 21.98 -22.47 -15.71
CA PHE A 81 23.00 -22.47 -16.75
C PHE A 81 24.38 -22.75 -16.15
N SER A 82 25.24 -23.53 -16.83
CA SER A 82 26.62 -23.74 -16.37
C SER A 82 27.45 -22.45 -16.40
N THR A 83 27.12 -21.56 -17.32
CA THR A 83 27.63 -20.20 -17.41
C THR A 83 26.59 -19.37 -18.17
N SER A 84 26.31 -18.15 -17.71
CA SER A 84 25.30 -17.26 -18.29
C SER A 84 25.90 -16.13 -19.12
N GLU A 85 27.22 -15.97 -19.12
CA GLU A 85 27.92 -14.99 -19.96
C GLU A 85 29.35 -15.45 -20.27
N GLY A 86 30.00 -14.81 -21.23
CA GLY A 86 31.41 -15.06 -21.55
C GLY A 86 31.92 -14.32 -22.78
N GLN A 87 33.20 -14.57 -23.12
CA GLN A 87 33.85 -14.05 -24.32
C GLN A 87 34.29 -15.18 -25.26
N LEU A 88 34.19 -14.95 -26.56
CA LEU A 88 34.68 -15.85 -27.62
C LEU A 88 35.55 -15.07 -28.61
N HIS A 89 36.85 -15.36 -28.70
CA HIS A 89 37.70 -14.79 -29.75
C HIS A 89 37.39 -15.44 -31.12
N PRO A 90 37.80 -14.84 -32.25
CA PRO A 90 37.64 -15.43 -33.58
C PRO A 90 38.13 -16.88 -33.66
N GLY A 91 37.23 -17.81 -33.98
CA GLY A 91 37.49 -19.25 -34.04
C GLY A 91 37.25 -20.02 -32.73
N ASP A 92 36.98 -19.33 -31.62
CA ASP A 92 36.73 -19.97 -30.33
C ASP A 92 35.36 -20.65 -30.27
N THR A 93 35.27 -21.61 -29.34
CA THR A 93 34.01 -22.22 -28.92
C THR A 93 33.86 -22.19 -27.41
N ALA A 94 32.63 -22.08 -26.93
CA ALA A 94 32.28 -22.23 -25.51
C ALA A 94 31.15 -23.23 -25.37
N LYS A 95 31.17 -23.99 -24.28
CA LYS A 95 30.10 -24.93 -23.94
C LYS A 95 29.23 -24.34 -22.85
N VAL A 96 27.93 -24.28 -23.14
CA VAL A 96 26.87 -23.88 -22.20
C VAL A 96 25.98 -25.08 -21.96
N VAL A 97 25.81 -25.46 -20.72
CA VAL A 97 24.83 -26.47 -20.33
C VAL A 97 23.60 -25.76 -19.78
N VAL A 98 22.46 -25.97 -20.43
CA VAL A 98 21.14 -25.62 -19.90
C VAL A 98 20.61 -26.83 -19.14
N GLN A 99 20.35 -26.69 -17.84
CA GLN A 99 19.91 -27.79 -16.97
C GLN A 99 18.71 -27.39 -16.11
N ILE A 100 17.78 -28.33 -15.93
CA ILE A 100 16.70 -28.20 -14.95
C ILE A 100 17.29 -28.26 -13.54
N ASN A 101 16.93 -27.30 -12.71
CA ASN A 101 17.12 -27.40 -11.27
C ASN A 101 16.18 -28.46 -10.73
N GLN A 102 16.66 -29.71 -10.61
CA GLN A 102 15.84 -30.85 -10.22
C GLN A 102 15.11 -30.60 -8.89
N SER A 103 15.75 -29.95 -7.92
CA SER A 103 15.17 -29.67 -6.61
C SER A 103 14.02 -28.67 -6.68
N VAL A 104 14.10 -27.65 -7.55
CA VAL A 104 13.03 -26.65 -7.70
C VAL A 104 11.93 -27.17 -8.63
N ALA A 105 12.30 -27.82 -9.73
CA ALA A 105 11.34 -28.38 -10.70
C ALA A 105 10.48 -29.50 -10.09
N ALA A 106 11.01 -30.25 -9.13
CA ALA A 106 10.26 -31.29 -8.45
C ALA A 106 9.13 -30.76 -7.55
N LEU A 107 9.19 -29.48 -7.14
CA LEU A 107 8.18 -28.82 -6.32
C LEU A 107 7.06 -28.16 -7.16
N LEU A 108 7.23 -28.11 -8.48
CA LEU A 108 6.23 -27.55 -9.38
C LEU A 108 5.02 -28.50 -9.49
N SER A 109 3.82 -27.94 -9.51
CA SER A 109 2.58 -28.69 -9.71
C SER A 109 2.51 -29.35 -11.09
N VAL A 110 1.59 -30.31 -11.26
CA VAL A 110 1.36 -30.95 -12.56
C VAL A 110 0.90 -29.88 -13.55
N GLY A 111 1.68 -29.68 -14.62
CA GLY A 111 1.45 -28.56 -15.52
C GLY A 111 2.56 -28.41 -16.56
N ARG A 112 2.33 -27.47 -17.50
CA ARG A 112 3.28 -27.10 -18.55
C ARG A 112 3.80 -25.69 -18.29
N TYR A 113 5.12 -25.55 -18.22
CA TYR A 113 5.82 -24.29 -17.93
C TYR A 113 6.69 -23.89 -19.14
N PRO A 114 6.16 -23.06 -20.06
CA PRO A 114 6.90 -22.60 -21.23
C PRO A 114 7.86 -21.43 -20.88
N LEU A 115 9.01 -21.37 -21.56
CA LEU A 115 10.02 -20.32 -21.43
C LEU A 115 10.89 -20.26 -22.70
N ASP A 116 11.31 -19.08 -23.13
CA ASP A 116 12.37 -18.97 -24.15
C ASP A 116 13.74 -18.78 -23.47
N VAL A 117 14.70 -19.62 -23.82
CA VAL A 117 16.12 -19.42 -23.50
C VAL A 117 16.77 -18.70 -24.67
N VAL A 118 17.42 -17.57 -24.41
CA VAL A 118 17.96 -16.70 -25.46
C VAL A 118 19.47 -16.56 -25.31
N PHE A 119 20.22 -17.00 -26.32
CA PHE A 119 21.65 -16.76 -26.44
C PHE A 119 21.87 -15.43 -27.17
N ARG A 120 22.51 -14.45 -26.52
CA ARG A 120 22.73 -13.11 -27.06
C ARG A 120 24.21 -12.89 -27.36
N ASP A 121 24.51 -12.41 -28.56
CA ASP A 121 25.74 -11.67 -28.85
C ASP A 121 25.57 -10.23 -28.35
N LEU A 122 26.28 -9.84 -27.30
CA LEU A 122 26.15 -8.53 -26.66
C LEU A 122 26.71 -7.37 -27.50
N ARG A 123 27.34 -7.65 -28.64
CA ARG A 123 27.82 -6.60 -29.54
C ARG A 123 26.69 -5.96 -30.34
N ASN A 124 25.55 -6.63 -30.50
CA ASN A 124 24.35 -6.08 -31.12
C ASN A 124 23.08 -6.87 -30.82
N ASP A 125 21.95 -6.18 -30.87
CA ASP A 125 20.60 -6.71 -30.66
C ASP A 125 20.11 -7.69 -31.75
N GLN A 126 20.86 -7.86 -32.86
CA GLN A 126 20.54 -8.76 -33.98
C GLN A 126 21.13 -10.18 -33.82
N GLY A 127 22.05 -10.41 -32.88
CA GLY A 127 22.74 -11.68 -32.68
C GLY A 127 22.07 -12.63 -31.67
N GLU A 128 20.74 -12.58 -31.57
CA GLU A 128 19.97 -13.38 -30.61
C GLU A 128 19.49 -14.69 -31.23
N ILE A 129 19.79 -15.80 -30.56
CA ILE A 129 19.32 -17.13 -30.92
C ILE A 129 18.34 -17.59 -29.84
N TYR A 130 17.09 -17.78 -30.24
CA TYR A 130 15.99 -18.18 -29.38
C TYR A 130 15.85 -19.70 -29.38
N LEU A 131 15.71 -20.26 -28.19
CA LEU A 131 15.41 -21.65 -27.93
C LEU A 131 14.09 -21.72 -27.17
N ALA A 132 13.03 -22.13 -27.85
CA ALA A 132 11.77 -22.44 -27.19
C ALA A 132 11.96 -23.63 -26.25
N PHE A 133 11.75 -23.41 -24.95
CA PHE A 133 11.91 -24.40 -23.90
C PHE A 133 10.58 -24.63 -23.18
N ALA A 134 10.30 -25.86 -22.77
CA ALA A 134 9.17 -26.12 -21.87
C ALA A 134 9.49 -27.24 -20.89
N LEU A 135 9.08 -27.05 -19.63
CA LEU A 135 9.04 -28.10 -18.62
C LEU A 135 7.61 -28.63 -18.50
N ASN A 136 7.43 -29.94 -18.73
CA ASN A 136 6.16 -30.65 -18.61
C ASN A 136 6.20 -31.58 -17.39
N VAL A 137 5.60 -31.15 -16.28
CA VAL A 137 5.44 -31.95 -15.06
C VAL A 137 4.19 -32.80 -15.21
N ARG A 138 4.35 -34.13 -15.23
CA ARG A 138 3.26 -35.10 -15.44
C ARG A 138 2.92 -35.83 -14.14
N PRO A 139 1.73 -36.41 -13.99
CA PRO A 139 1.47 -37.34 -12.89
C PRO A 139 2.47 -38.51 -12.91
N THR A 140 2.94 -38.99 -11.76
CA THR A 140 3.98 -40.02 -11.70
C THR A 140 3.49 -41.38 -12.18
N PRO A 141 4.11 -41.99 -13.21
CA PRO A 141 3.79 -43.36 -13.58
C PRO A 141 4.43 -44.34 -12.59
N GLY A 142 3.63 -45.03 -11.78
CA GLY A 142 4.03 -46.25 -11.07
C GLY A 142 4.53 -46.13 -9.61
N GLY A 143 4.16 -45.09 -8.85
CA GLY A 143 4.49 -45.09 -7.43
C GLY A 143 3.93 -43.91 -6.66
N SER A 144 4.34 -42.69 -7.02
CA SER A 144 3.99 -41.50 -6.25
C SER A 144 2.74 -40.78 -6.74
N GLY A 145 1.97 -40.23 -5.82
CA GLY A 145 0.69 -39.62 -6.12
C GLY A 145 -0.03 -39.08 -4.89
N LEU A 146 0.70 -38.80 -3.81
CA LEU A 146 0.14 -38.11 -2.66
C LEU A 146 -0.07 -36.63 -3.02
N VAL A 147 -1.32 -36.18 -3.04
CA VAL A 147 -1.68 -34.78 -3.23
C VAL A 147 -2.45 -34.28 -2.01
N ALA A 148 -2.29 -33.00 -1.70
CA ALA A 148 -2.98 -32.35 -0.61
C ALA A 148 -3.93 -31.28 -1.15
N SER A 149 -5.09 -31.10 -0.51
CA SER A 149 -6.05 -30.05 -0.84
C SER A 149 -6.51 -29.34 0.44
N PRO A 150 -6.53 -28.00 0.48
CA PRO A 150 -6.15 -27.07 -0.60
C PRO A 150 -4.65 -27.13 -0.96
N GLU A 151 -4.34 -27.03 -2.25
CA GLU A 151 -2.95 -27.08 -2.78
C GLU A 151 -2.17 -25.80 -2.41
N ASP A 152 -2.84 -24.64 -2.45
CA ASP A 152 -2.26 -23.33 -2.12
C ASP A 152 -2.14 -23.07 -0.61
N GLY A 153 -2.55 -24.03 0.22
CA GLY A 153 -2.54 -23.91 1.66
C GLY A 153 -3.78 -23.25 2.25
N PHE A 154 -3.66 -22.73 3.47
CA PHE A 154 -4.73 -22.04 4.18
C PHE A 154 -4.34 -20.60 4.45
N ASP A 155 -5.26 -19.68 4.21
CA ASP A 155 -5.13 -18.28 4.60
C ASP A 155 -6.13 -17.99 5.72
N LEU A 156 -5.62 -17.58 6.88
CA LEU A 156 -6.39 -17.34 8.09
C LEU A 156 -6.13 -15.94 8.60
N THR A 157 -7.12 -15.35 9.25
CA THR A 157 -6.98 -14.06 9.92
C THR A 157 -7.49 -14.20 11.34
N PHE A 158 -6.68 -13.80 12.30
CA PHE A 158 -7.06 -13.78 13.71
C PHE A 158 -6.80 -12.41 14.32
N ASP A 159 -7.70 -12.01 15.20
CA ASP A 159 -7.57 -10.81 16.01
C ASP A 159 -6.93 -11.20 17.36
N LEU A 160 -5.77 -10.59 17.67
CA LEU A 160 -5.04 -10.82 18.90
C LEU A 160 -5.86 -10.45 20.14
N ASP A 161 -6.71 -9.42 20.03
CA ASP A 161 -7.50 -8.90 21.15
C ASP A 161 -8.78 -9.70 21.39
N ALA A 162 -9.32 -10.34 20.35
CA ALA A 162 -10.44 -11.28 20.46
C ALA A 162 -10.02 -12.65 21.04
N GLY A 163 -8.71 -12.90 21.11
CA GLY A 163 -8.13 -14.19 21.46
C GLY A 163 -8.21 -15.19 20.30
N ILE A 164 -7.16 -16.00 20.15
CA ILE A 164 -7.09 -17.01 19.09
C ILE A 164 -7.61 -18.34 19.63
N ALA A 165 -8.81 -18.74 19.23
CA ALA A 165 -9.32 -20.07 19.52
C ALA A 165 -8.58 -21.11 18.68
N SER A 166 -8.17 -22.22 19.29
CA SER A 166 -7.65 -23.36 18.55
C SER A 166 -8.67 -23.84 17.53
N SER A 167 -8.22 -23.99 16.29
CA SER A 167 -9.04 -24.41 15.16
C SER A 167 -8.39 -25.59 14.46
N ASP A 168 -9.23 -26.54 14.03
CA ASP A 168 -8.80 -27.67 13.21
C ASP A 168 -9.03 -27.32 11.73
N LEU A 169 -7.97 -27.36 10.93
CA LEU A 169 -8.03 -27.19 9.49
C LEU A 169 -8.04 -28.57 8.82
N PRO A 170 -9.00 -28.84 7.92
CA PRO A 170 -9.09 -30.14 7.26
C PRO A 170 -8.15 -30.19 6.04
N LEU A 171 -6.98 -30.80 6.16
CA LEU A 171 -6.11 -31.06 5.02
C LEU A 171 -6.50 -32.39 4.36
N GLN A 172 -7.05 -32.35 3.14
CA GLN A 172 -7.42 -33.56 2.42
C GLN A 172 -6.22 -34.15 1.70
N LEU A 173 -5.83 -35.36 2.07
CA LEU A 173 -4.81 -36.15 1.39
C LEU A 173 -5.48 -37.09 0.40
N SER A 174 -5.05 -37.07 -0.87
CA SER A 174 -5.55 -37.97 -1.91
C SER A 174 -4.41 -38.76 -2.51
N ASN A 175 -4.69 -40.02 -2.84
CA ASN A 175 -3.78 -40.85 -3.61
C ASN A 175 -4.26 -40.90 -5.07
N ILE A 176 -3.57 -40.19 -5.95
CA ILE A 176 -3.81 -40.20 -7.41
C ILE A 176 -2.96 -41.24 -8.15
N ALA A 177 -2.14 -42.01 -7.44
CA ALA A 177 -1.39 -43.12 -8.02
C ALA A 177 -2.26 -44.38 -8.17
N SER A 178 -1.79 -45.31 -9.01
CA SER A 178 -2.44 -46.60 -9.23
C SER A 178 -2.17 -47.63 -8.13
N ASN A 179 -1.28 -47.34 -7.18
CA ASN A 179 -0.88 -48.23 -6.08
C ASN A 179 -1.14 -47.56 -4.72
N PRO A 180 -1.29 -48.32 -3.62
CA PRO A 180 -1.37 -47.74 -2.28
C PRO A 180 -0.12 -46.95 -1.91
N ILE A 181 -0.30 -45.84 -1.20
CA ILE A 181 0.78 -44.94 -0.74
C ILE A 181 0.83 -44.94 0.79
N SER A 182 2.02 -45.12 1.35
CA SER A 182 2.30 -44.82 2.76
C SER A 182 2.82 -43.38 2.87
N TRP A 183 2.30 -42.60 3.80
CA TRP A 183 2.66 -41.20 3.97
C TRP A 183 2.98 -40.87 5.43
N SER A 184 3.78 -39.82 5.65
CA SER A 184 4.00 -39.15 6.93
C SER A 184 3.88 -37.63 6.79
N ALA A 185 3.80 -36.92 7.92
CA ALA A 185 3.63 -35.47 7.99
C ALA A 185 4.51 -34.88 9.10
N THR A 186 5.02 -33.65 8.91
CA THR A 186 5.68 -32.86 9.95
C THR A 186 5.23 -31.40 9.87
N THR A 187 5.44 -30.62 10.92
CA THR A 187 5.19 -29.16 10.92
C THR A 187 6.48 -28.38 11.15
N SER A 188 6.55 -27.14 10.65
CA SER A 188 7.75 -26.29 10.79
C SER A 188 7.81 -25.48 12.08
N ASP A 189 6.67 -25.22 12.72
CA ASP A 189 6.54 -24.29 13.83
C ASP A 189 5.60 -24.82 14.91
N ASP A 190 5.86 -24.43 16.16
CA ASP A 190 5.15 -24.94 17.34
C ASP A 190 3.66 -24.54 17.39
N TRP A 191 3.30 -23.44 16.71
CA TRP A 191 1.92 -22.95 16.66
C TRP A 191 1.04 -23.75 15.68
N LEU A 192 1.64 -24.59 14.83
CA LEU A 192 0.95 -25.47 13.89
C LEU A 192 1.18 -26.94 14.28
N GLN A 193 0.12 -27.63 14.66
CA GLN A 193 0.20 -28.96 15.28
C GLN A 193 -0.53 -30.05 14.47
N LEU A 194 -0.13 -31.31 14.67
CA LEU A 194 -0.79 -32.49 14.09
C LEU A 194 -1.58 -33.22 15.19
N ASN A 195 -2.91 -33.28 15.05
CA ASN A 195 -3.79 -33.81 16.10
C ASN A 195 -3.85 -35.35 16.19
N GLN A 196 -3.24 -36.08 15.25
CA GLN A 196 -3.20 -37.56 15.21
C GLN A 196 -1.87 -38.08 14.68
N LEU A 197 -1.73 -39.42 14.59
CA LEU A 197 -0.56 -40.08 14.03
C LEU A 197 -0.16 -39.40 12.72
N ALA A 198 1.05 -38.83 12.72
CA ALA A 198 1.63 -38.10 11.61
C ALA A 198 2.06 -39.02 10.45
N ALA A 199 1.35 -40.14 10.26
CA ALA A 199 1.57 -41.11 9.20
C ALA A 199 0.34 -42.00 8.97
N GLY A 200 0.17 -42.49 7.74
CA GLY A 200 -0.94 -43.34 7.34
C GLY A 200 -0.73 -44.06 6.01
N GLN A 201 -1.77 -44.78 5.57
CA GLN A 201 -1.81 -45.42 4.24
C GLN A 201 -3.07 -45.00 3.48
N LEU A 202 -2.93 -44.71 2.19
CA LEU A 202 -4.02 -44.40 1.27
C LEU A 202 -4.06 -45.43 0.15
N GLY A 203 -5.22 -46.05 -0.07
CA GLY A 203 -5.46 -46.90 -1.25
C GLY A 203 -5.51 -46.08 -2.55
N PRO A 204 -5.39 -46.71 -3.73
CA PRO A 204 -5.51 -46.04 -5.02
C PRO A 204 -6.85 -45.28 -5.15
N ALA A 205 -6.82 -44.04 -5.64
CA ALA A 205 -7.99 -43.18 -5.82
C ALA A 205 -8.83 -42.95 -4.53
N THR A 206 -8.20 -43.04 -3.36
CA THR A 206 -8.85 -42.75 -2.07
C THR A 206 -8.38 -41.43 -1.50
N THR A 207 -9.21 -40.87 -0.63
CA THR A 207 -8.91 -39.65 0.13
C THR A 207 -9.02 -39.92 1.63
N SER A 208 -8.25 -39.17 2.43
CA SER A 208 -8.35 -39.12 3.88
C SER A 208 -8.10 -37.70 4.36
N THR A 209 -8.70 -37.31 5.47
CA THR A 209 -8.46 -36.00 6.08
C THR A 209 -7.39 -36.11 7.16
N LEU A 210 -6.33 -35.31 7.05
CA LEU A 210 -5.36 -35.06 8.11
C LEU A 210 -5.81 -33.80 8.88
N PRO A 211 -6.26 -33.93 10.14
CA PRO A 211 -6.59 -32.76 10.96
C PRO A 211 -5.30 -32.10 11.44
N ILE A 212 -5.06 -30.87 10.97
CA ILE A 212 -4.00 -30.00 11.47
C ILE A 212 -4.65 -28.95 12.39
N SER A 213 -3.98 -28.54 13.45
CA SER A 213 -4.54 -27.63 14.43
C SER A 213 -3.65 -26.43 14.67
N ILE A 214 -4.31 -25.34 15.07
CA ILE A 214 -3.66 -24.10 15.49
C ILE A 214 -3.59 -24.06 17.02
N ASP A 215 -2.38 -23.92 17.56
CA ASP A 215 -2.19 -23.55 18.98
C ASP A 215 -2.29 -22.03 19.09
N GLY A 216 -3.46 -21.55 19.52
CA GLY A 216 -3.74 -20.13 19.61
C GLY A 216 -2.85 -19.37 20.59
N VAL A 217 -2.28 -20.04 21.61
CA VAL A 217 -1.37 -19.41 22.57
C VAL A 217 0.01 -19.20 21.94
N ALA A 218 0.54 -20.24 21.29
CA ALA A 218 1.82 -20.16 20.60
C ALA A 218 1.75 -19.18 19.40
N LEU A 219 0.63 -19.16 18.68
CA LEU A 219 0.40 -18.24 17.57
C LEU A 219 0.29 -16.79 18.04
N ALA A 220 -0.47 -16.52 19.11
CA ALA A 220 -0.62 -15.16 19.65
C ALA A 220 0.72 -14.57 20.14
N ALA A 221 1.64 -15.41 20.61
CA ALA A 221 2.97 -14.97 21.05
C ALA A 221 3.84 -14.40 19.91
N LEU A 222 3.47 -14.60 18.64
CA LEU A 222 4.19 -14.08 17.49
C LEU A 222 3.93 -12.57 17.22
N GLY A 223 2.88 -11.99 17.82
CA GLY A 223 2.54 -10.57 17.66
C GLY A 223 1.88 -10.22 16.31
N GLU A 224 1.45 -8.96 16.17
CA GLU A 224 0.78 -8.47 14.95
C GLU A 224 1.65 -8.67 13.71
N GLY A 225 1.02 -9.05 12.59
CA GLY A 225 1.69 -9.20 11.30
C GLY A 225 1.29 -10.48 10.56
N ASN A 226 1.95 -10.69 9.42
CA ASN A 226 1.76 -11.89 8.62
C ASN A 226 2.80 -12.95 9.02
N HIS A 227 2.32 -14.15 9.32
CA HIS A 227 3.12 -15.31 9.73
C HIS A 227 2.80 -16.49 8.83
N SER A 228 3.79 -17.35 8.60
CA SER A 228 3.62 -18.57 7.81
C SER A 228 4.29 -19.76 8.50
N ALA A 229 3.63 -20.92 8.45
CA ALA A 229 4.21 -22.21 8.82
C ALA A 229 3.82 -23.27 7.79
N TRP A 230 4.47 -24.42 7.83
CA TRP A 230 4.36 -25.46 6.81
C TRP A 230 3.98 -26.80 7.42
N VAL A 231 3.06 -27.50 6.76
CA VAL A 231 2.86 -28.95 6.91
C VAL A 231 3.62 -29.63 5.78
N THR A 232 4.61 -30.46 6.11
CA THR A 232 5.40 -31.19 5.12
C THR A 232 4.97 -32.64 5.08
N LEU A 233 4.40 -33.07 3.95
CA LEU A 233 3.95 -34.45 3.72
C LEU A 233 5.04 -35.24 3.00
N GLN A 234 5.36 -36.43 3.49
CA GLN A 234 6.36 -37.31 2.90
C GLN A 234 5.71 -38.63 2.48
N GLU A 235 5.87 -39.02 1.22
CA GLU A 235 5.57 -40.39 0.80
C GLU A 235 6.74 -41.32 1.15
N GLU A 236 6.49 -42.38 1.93
CA GLU A 236 7.54 -43.22 2.52
C GLU A 236 8.17 -44.21 1.53
N ALA A 237 7.43 -44.64 0.49
CA ALA A 237 7.97 -45.53 -0.54
C ALA A 237 7.12 -45.57 -1.83
N PRO A 238 7.73 -45.36 -3.03
CA PRO A 238 9.10 -44.89 -3.23
C PRO A 238 9.22 -43.44 -2.75
N LEU A 239 10.31 -43.13 -2.03
CA LEU A 239 10.57 -41.80 -1.44
C LEU A 239 10.40 -40.69 -2.48
N ALA A 240 9.25 -40.02 -2.45
CA ALA A 240 8.98 -38.85 -3.28
C ALA A 240 9.54 -37.61 -2.58
N ASN A 241 9.67 -36.49 -3.31
CA ASN A 241 10.00 -35.24 -2.65
C ASN A 241 8.90 -34.85 -1.65
N PRO A 242 9.26 -34.32 -0.47
CA PRO A 242 8.27 -33.85 0.47
C PRO A 242 7.37 -32.80 -0.18
N LEU A 243 6.06 -32.88 0.07
CA LEU A 243 5.04 -31.95 -0.37
C LEU A 243 4.74 -30.94 0.77
N PRO A 244 5.24 -29.70 0.68
CA PRO A 244 4.95 -28.68 1.67
C PRO A 244 3.59 -28.01 1.37
N VAL A 245 2.78 -27.82 2.41
CA VAL A 245 1.51 -27.07 2.38
C VAL A 245 1.63 -25.90 3.35
N GLU A 246 1.45 -24.69 2.86
CA GLU A 246 1.59 -23.47 3.68
C GLU A 246 0.31 -23.20 4.49
N VAL A 247 0.48 -22.69 5.71
CA VAL A 247 -0.58 -22.07 6.50
C VAL A 247 -0.15 -20.64 6.74
N ARG A 248 -0.85 -19.70 6.12
CA ARG A 248 -0.64 -18.26 6.27
C ARG A 248 -1.63 -17.72 7.28
N VAL A 249 -1.13 -16.93 8.20
CA VAL A 249 -1.91 -16.27 9.23
C VAL A 249 -1.62 -14.78 9.19
N THR A 250 -2.68 -13.98 9.08
CA THR A 250 -2.63 -12.56 9.39
C THR A 250 -3.12 -12.35 10.81
N LEU A 251 -2.23 -11.92 11.70
CA LEU A 251 -2.57 -11.48 13.04
C LEU A 251 -2.79 -9.97 13.01
N THR A 252 -4.02 -9.56 13.25
CA THR A 252 -4.40 -8.15 13.39
C THR A 252 -4.52 -7.81 14.87
N GLN A 253 -4.16 -6.58 15.23
CA GLN A 253 -4.55 -5.99 16.51
C GLN A 253 -5.80 -5.13 16.26
N GLY A 254 -6.82 -5.29 17.10
CA GLY A 254 -8.20 -4.91 16.76
C GLY A 254 -8.36 -3.43 16.40
N SER A 255 -9.08 -3.18 15.30
CA SER A 255 -10.03 -2.07 15.24
C SER A 255 -11.42 -2.67 15.39
N SER A 256 -11.89 -2.83 16.63
CA SER A 256 -13.28 -3.23 16.85
C SER A 256 -14.22 -2.09 16.40
N GLU A 257 -15.44 -2.42 15.93
CA GLU A 257 -16.50 -1.47 15.50
C GLU A 257 -17.03 -0.53 16.62
N GLY A 258 -16.29 -0.32 17.71
CA GLY A 258 -16.70 0.52 18.84
C GLY A 258 -15.52 0.97 19.69
N ARG A 259 -15.81 1.71 20.77
CA ARG A 259 -14.79 2.17 21.71
C ARG A 259 -14.13 0.99 22.42
N VAL A 260 -12.85 1.16 22.76
CA VAL A 260 -12.09 0.21 23.56
C VAL A 260 -12.81 0.00 24.90
N SER A 261 -13.10 -1.27 25.23
CA SER A 261 -13.74 -1.64 26.49
C SER A 261 -12.78 -2.38 27.44
N ALA A 262 -11.70 -2.94 26.90
CA ALA A 262 -10.68 -3.62 27.69
C ALA A 262 -10.02 -2.66 28.69
N GLY A 263 -10.10 -3.00 29.97
CA GLY A 263 -9.56 -2.21 31.07
C GLY A 263 -10.42 -1.01 31.50
N LEU A 264 -11.60 -0.80 30.91
CA LEU A 264 -12.50 0.29 31.30
C LEU A 264 -12.95 0.14 32.77
N LEU A 265 -12.89 1.21 33.56
CA LEU A 265 -13.33 1.25 34.96
C LEU A 265 -14.57 2.10 35.20
N ALA A 266 -14.72 3.18 34.44
CA ALA A 266 -15.86 4.09 34.50
C ALA A 266 -16.02 4.83 33.16
N LEU A 267 -17.26 5.08 32.76
CA LEU A 267 -17.62 5.79 31.53
C LEU A 267 -18.84 6.67 31.79
N TRP A 268 -18.73 7.95 31.45
CA TRP A 268 -19.83 8.90 31.45
C TRP A 268 -19.96 9.44 30.03
N ASP A 269 -21.05 9.08 29.34
CA ASP A 269 -21.37 9.46 27.96
C ASP A 269 -22.28 10.69 27.87
N PHE A 270 -22.87 11.11 28.99
CA PHE A 270 -23.76 12.26 29.10
C PHE A 270 -25.03 12.18 28.23
N GLU A 271 -25.43 10.98 27.80
CA GLU A 271 -26.62 10.77 26.95
C GLU A 271 -27.93 10.90 27.75
N ASP A 272 -28.00 10.33 28.95
CA ASP A 272 -29.21 10.36 29.78
C ASP A 272 -29.38 11.68 30.56
N ALA A 273 -30.04 12.65 29.93
CA ALA A 273 -30.40 13.93 30.55
C ALA A 273 -31.67 13.87 31.43
N SER A 274 -32.22 12.68 31.73
CA SER A 274 -33.50 12.55 32.46
C SER A 274 -33.41 12.97 33.93
N ASN A 275 -32.21 12.93 34.52
CA ASN A 275 -31.98 13.30 35.90
C ASN A 275 -30.86 14.35 36.04
N PRO A 276 -31.20 15.65 36.15
CA PRO A 276 -30.19 16.71 36.18
C PRO A 276 -29.31 16.71 37.44
N SER A 277 -29.63 15.89 38.44
CA SER A 277 -28.86 15.79 39.69
C SER A 277 -27.77 14.71 39.66
N TYR A 278 -27.75 13.84 38.66
CA TYR A 278 -26.82 12.72 38.59
C TYR A 278 -26.36 12.42 37.17
N VAL A 279 -25.09 12.07 36.99
CA VAL A 279 -24.55 11.48 35.76
C VAL A 279 -24.23 10.02 36.02
N ALA A 280 -24.84 9.11 35.27
CA ALA A 280 -24.68 7.67 35.45
C ALA A 280 -23.33 7.17 34.90
N ASP A 281 -22.67 6.28 35.62
CA ASP A 281 -21.55 5.48 35.09
C ASP A 281 -22.11 4.33 34.24
N VAL A 282 -22.01 4.48 32.91
CA VAL A 282 -22.54 3.55 31.91
C VAL A 282 -21.54 2.46 31.50
N SER A 283 -20.38 2.37 32.18
CA SER A 283 -19.33 1.38 31.84
C SER A 283 -19.77 -0.08 32.00
N GLY A 284 -20.83 -0.34 32.77
CA GLY A 284 -21.23 -1.69 33.17
C GLY A 284 -20.33 -2.30 34.26
N VAL A 285 -19.38 -1.54 34.82
CA VAL A 285 -18.42 -2.03 35.83
C VAL A 285 -18.88 -1.72 37.25
N SER A 286 -19.12 -2.77 38.03
CA SER A 286 -19.62 -2.66 39.41
C SER A 286 -18.49 -2.43 40.45
N PRO A 287 -18.71 -1.60 41.49
CA PRO A 287 -19.87 -0.71 41.65
C PRO A 287 -19.83 0.44 40.64
N ALA A 288 -20.99 0.84 40.13
CA ALA A 288 -21.11 2.03 39.29
C ALA A 288 -20.59 3.27 40.06
N LEU A 289 -19.86 4.13 39.37
CA LEU A 289 -19.33 5.38 39.93
C LEU A 289 -20.16 6.58 39.46
N ASP A 290 -21.46 6.57 39.78
CA ASP A 290 -22.36 7.66 39.44
C ASP A 290 -21.89 8.97 40.09
N LEU A 291 -22.05 10.09 39.37
CA LEU A 291 -21.61 11.40 39.81
C LEU A 291 -22.80 12.26 40.20
N MET A 292 -22.80 12.76 41.43
CA MET A 292 -23.77 13.75 41.89
C MET A 292 -23.36 15.14 41.37
N VAL A 293 -24.31 15.83 40.73
CA VAL A 293 -24.17 17.23 40.31
C VAL A 293 -24.48 18.13 41.50
N GLU A 294 -23.49 18.87 42.00
CA GLU A 294 -23.62 19.72 43.21
C GLU A 294 -24.66 20.83 43.02
N ASP A 295 -24.59 21.54 41.88
CA ASP A 295 -25.51 22.63 41.54
C ASP A 295 -26.10 22.41 40.14
N PRO A 296 -27.18 21.61 39.99
CA PRO A 296 -27.79 21.35 38.69
C PRO A 296 -28.22 22.61 37.91
N GLY A 297 -28.54 23.70 38.62
CA GLY A 297 -28.87 24.98 37.97
C GLY A 297 -27.69 25.68 37.28
N ASN A 298 -26.46 25.24 37.54
CA ASN A 298 -25.24 25.75 36.90
C ASN A 298 -24.87 24.95 35.64
N THR A 299 -25.64 23.91 35.33
CA THR A 299 -25.45 23.08 34.14
C THR A 299 -26.52 23.35 33.09
N LEU A 300 -26.19 23.03 31.84
CA LEU A 300 -27.16 22.89 30.76
C LEU A 300 -26.93 21.50 30.15
N TRP A 301 -27.93 20.62 30.29
CA TRP A 301 -27.84 19.26 29.80
C TRP A 301 -28.74 19.07 28.57
N VAL A 302 -28.15 18.56 27.50
CA VAL A 302 -28.83 17.95 26.35
C VAL A 302 -28.23 16.56 26.12
N PRO A 303 -28.97 15.58 25.57
CA PRO A 303 -28.39 14.27 25.29
C PRO A 303 -27.05 14.37 24.55
N GLY A 304 -26.05 13.68 25.09
CA GLY A 304 -24.66 13.64 24.62
C GLY A 304 -23.78 14.78 25.14
N VAL A 305 -24.34 15.82 25.78
CA VAL A 305 -23.55 16.94 26.33
C VAL A 305 -24.12 17.51 27.62
N LEU A 306 -23.25 17.54 28.65
CA LEU A 306 -23.46 18.34 29.85
C LEU A 306 -22.53 19.55 29.87
N SER A 307 -23.10 20.74 29.71
CA SER A 307 -22.36 22.01 29.76
C SER A 307 -22.33 22.61 31.16
N LEU A 308 -21.13 22.97 31.64
CA LEU A 308 -20.91 23.70 32.88
C LEU A 308 -20.71 25.19 32.59
N ASN A 309 -21.79 25.96 32.68
CA ASN A 309 -21.81 27.38 32.34
C ASN A 309 -21.45 28.29 33.52
N GLN A 310 -21.52 27.75 34.73
CA GLN A 310 -21.08 28.35 35.98
C GLN A 310 -20.34 27.29 36.82
N PRO A 311 -19.50 27.70 37.79
CA PRO A 311 -18.80 26.76 38.66
C PRO A 311 -19.75 25.78 39.34
N THR A 312 -19.54 24.49 39.11
CA THR A 312 -20.20 23.39 39.81
C THR A 312 -19.33 22.14 39.72
N ARG A 313 -19.62 21.13 40.53
CA ARG A 313 -18.85 19.90 40.61
C ARG A 313 -19.75 18.70 40.37
N LEU A 314 -19.23 17.74 39.61
CA LEU A 314 -19.82 16.42 39.47
C LEU A 314 -18.93 15.46 40.25
N SER A 315 -19.40 14.84 41.33
CA SER A 315 -18.53 14.04 42.19
C SER A 315 -19.15 12.71 42.60
N SER A 316 -18.30 11.70 42.79
CA SER A 316 -18.71 10.41 43.34
C SER A 316 -19.29 10.56 44.75
N ASP A 317 -20.28 9.72 45.09
CA ASP A 317 -20.81 9.64 46.46
C ASP A 317 -19.79 8.96 47.37
N GLY A 318 -18.96 9.78 48.02
CA GLY A 318 -17.83 9.31 48.83
C GLY A 318 -16.62 8.88 48.02
N ALA A 319 -15.82 8.00 48.62
CA ALA A 319 -14.51 7.60 48.10
C ALA A 319 -14.64 6.76 46.83
N ALA A 320 -13.88 7.11 45.79
CA ALA A 320 -13.82 6.35 44.54
C ALA A 320 -12.87 5.16 44.67
N THR A 321 -13.09 4.30 45.68
CA THR A 321 -12.18 3.21 46.03
C THR A 321 -11.94 2.27 44.84
N LYS A 322 -12.98 2.01 44.02
CA LYS A 322 -12.88 1.27 42.74
C LYS A 322 -11.71 1.73 41.88
N LEU A 323 -11.57 3.05 41.69
CA LEU A 323 -10.47 3.60 40.90
C LEU A 323 -9.15 3.44 41.65
N SER A 324 -9.07 3.96 42.87
CA SER A 324 -7.80 3.97 43.62
C SER A 324 -7.20 2.56 43.82
N SER A 325 -8.00 1.55 44.18
CA SER A 325 -7.50 0.20 44.43
C SER A 325 -7.04 -0.49 43.16
N THR A 326 -7.78 -0.34 42.06
CA THR A 326 -7.46 -1.01 40.80
C THR A 326 -6.24 -0.39 40.14
N LEU A 327 -6.17 0.94 40.08
CA LEU A 327 -5.03 1.67 39.51
C LEU A 327 -3.74 1.48 40.33
N MET A 328 -3.83 1.37 41.67
CA MET A 328 -2.69 0.94 42.49
C MET A 328 -2.23 -0.49 42.17
N GLY A 329 -3.17 -1.37 41.83
CA GLY A 329 -2.92 -2.77 41.54
C GLY A 329 -2.23 -2.99 40.20
N THR A 330 -2.71 -2.33 39.14
CA THR A 330 -2.09 -2.40 37.81
C THR A 330 -0.82 -1.55 37.72
N GLY A 331 -0.78 -0.44 38.47
CA GLY A 331 0.26 0.57 38.32
C GLY A 331 0.13 1.36 37.03
N GLU A 332 -0.96 1.21 36.28
CA GLU A 332 -1.18 1.84 34.99
C GLU A 332 -2.52 2.55 34.98
N LEU A 333 -2.68 3.54 34.10
CA LEU A 333 -3.97 4.21 33.92
C LEU A 333 -4.09 4.90 32.56
N THR A 334 -5.33 5.10 32.15
CA THR A 334 -5.70 6.06 31.11
C THR A 334 -6.82 6.96 31.60
N LEU A 335 -6.67 8.27 31.36
CA LEU A 335 -7.70 9.29 31.54
C LEU A 335 -8.10 9.79 30.16
N GLU A 336 -9.36 9.67 29.80
CA GLU A 336 -9.90 10.09 28.50
C GLU A 336 -11.06 11.06 28.70
N ALA A 337 -11.09 12.13 27.91
CA ALA A 337 -12.21 13.05 27.87
C ALA A 337 -12.45 13.62 26.45
N TRP A 338 -13.72 13.66 26.03
CA TRP A 338 -14.17 14.51 24.94
C TRP A 338 -14.83 15.76 25.52
N ILE A 339 -14.24 16.91 25.23
CA ILE A 339 -14.62 18.17 25.87
C ILE A 339 -14.68 19.31 24.87
N THR A 340 -15.55 20.28 25.12
CA THR A 340 -15.54 21.59 24.47
C THR A 340 -15.24 22.66 25.52
N PRO A 341 -13.98 23.10 25.67
CA PRO A 341 -13.65 24.18 26.59
C PRO A 341 -14.46 25.44 26.29
N ALA A 342 -15.02 26.07 27.32
CA ALA A 342 -15.78 27.32 27.15
C ALA A 342 -14.91 28.47 26.58
N ASN A 343 -13.60 28.39 26.82
CA ASN A 343 -12.59 29.25 26.21
C ASN A 343 -11.21 28.57 26.28
N VAL A 344 -10.24 29.15 25.59
CA VAL A 344 -8.86 28.63 25.47
C VAL A 344 -8.08 28.71 26.79
N THR A 345 -8.37 29.70 27.63
CA THR A 345 -7.58 30.01 28.84
C THR A 345 -8.41 29.88 30.11
N GLN A 346 -8.32 28.74 30.77
CA GLN A 346 -8.96 28.51 32.08
C GLN A 346 -8.00 28.81 33.22
N ASN A 347 -8.50 29.33 34.34
CA ASN A 347 -7.65 29.65 35.50
C ASN A 347 -7.28 28.36 36.24
N GLY A 348 -5.97 28.10 36.31
CA GLY A 348 -5.45 26.75 36.21
C GLY A 348 -4.67 26.18 37.40
N PRO A 349 -4.46 24.85 37.43
CA PRO A 349 -5.06 23.97 36.46
C PRO A 349 -6.54 23.84 36.81
N ALA A 350 -7.41 24.07 35.83
CA ALA A 350 -8.86 23.95 35.98
C ALA A 350 -9.19 22.46 35.89
N ARG A 351 -10.10 21.96 36.73
CA ARG A 351 -10.33 20.51 36.85
C ARG A 351 -11.26 20.00 35.77
N ILE A 352 -10.69 19.39 34.73
CA ILE A 352 -11.45 18.54 33.82
C ILE A 352 -11.87 17.29 34.61
N MET A 353 -10.90 16.59 35.20
CA MET A 353 -11.15 15.46 36.11
C MET A 353 -10.10 15.37 37.23
N THR A 354 -10.48 14.87 38.40
CA THR A 354 -9.60 14.76 39.56
C THR A 354 -10.00 13.62 40.49
N LEU A 355 -9.01 12.95 41.07
CA LEU A 355 -9.18 12.07 42.23
C LEU A 355 -8.35 12.67 43.36
N SER A 356 -9.03 13.32 44.31
CA SER A 356 -8.33 14.17 45.28
C SER A 356 -9.04 14.28 46.63
N GLY A 357 -8.24 14.66 47.63
CA GLY A 357 -8.73 15.11 48.95
C GLY A 357 -8.82 16.64 49.06
N GLY A 358 -8.37 17.37 48.03
CA GLY A 358 -8.53 18.83 47.93
C GLY A 358 -7.43 19.55 47.16
N ALA A 359 -7.27 20.86 47.43
CA ALA A 359 -6.43 21.76 46.63
C ALA A 359 -4.92 21.44 46.62
N SER A 360 -4.42 20.66 47.60
CA SER A 360 -3.00 20.35 47.78
C SER A 360 -2.67 18.86 47.93
N THR A 361 -3.66 17.97 47.85
CA THR A 361 -3.46 16.52 47.98
C THR A 361 -4.34 15.79 46.98
N ARG A 362 -3.74 14.93 46.15
CA ARG A 362 -4.43 14.22 45.07
C ARG A 362 -3.71 12.93 44.72
N ASP A 363 -4.43 12.04 44.06
CA ASP A 363 -3.82 10.91 43.38
C ASP A 363 -3.62 11.25 41.90
N PHE A 364 -4.62 11.85 41.24
CA PHE A 364 -4.42 12.46 39.92
C PHE A 364 -5.28 13.70 39.67
N THR A 365 -4.89 14.47 38.66
CA THR A 365 -5.70 15.51 38.02
C THR A 365 -5.36 15.55 36.54
N LEU A 366 -6.36 15.57 35.65
CA LEU A 366 -6.23 16.12 34.29
C LEU A 366 -6.93 17.48 34.28
N GLY A 367 -6.26 18.49 33.74
CA GLY A 367 -6.71 19.86 33.78
C GLY A 367 -6.27 20.71 32.59
N GLN A 368 -6.76 21.94 32.57
CA GLN A 368 -6.46 22.93 31.55
C GLN A 368 -5.90 24.21 32.17
N GLY A 369 -4.97 24.84 31.46
CA GLY A 369 -4.57 26.22 31.68
C GLY A 369 -3.58 26.43 32.84
N LEU A 370 -3.33 27.71 33.11
CA LEU A 370 -2.14 28.21 33.82
C LEU A 370 -2.01 27.68 35.25
N TRP A 371 -0.90 26.99 35.54
CA TRP A 371 -0.39 26.82 36.89
C TRP A 371 1.11 27.17 36.97
N GLY A 372 1.47 28.12 37.81
CA GLY A 372 2.87 28.54 37.96
C GLY A 372 3.42 29.14 36.67
N SER A 373 4.38 28.45 36.04
CA SER A 373 5.00 28.84 34.77
C SER A 373 4.45 28.08 33.54
N ALA A 374 3.43 27.24 33.71
CA ALA A 374 2.77 26.56 32.60
C ALA A 374 2.11 27.55 31.64
N ALA A 375 1.83 27.12 30.41
CA ALA A 375 1.11 27.98 29.47
C ALA A 375 -0.36 28.16 29.90
N THR A 376 -0.97 29.26 29.48
CA THR A 376 -2.39 29.55 29.76
C THR A 376 -3.35 28.72 28.90
N ASP A 377 -2.85 28.15 27.81
CA ASP A 377 -3.57 27.45 26.75
C ASP A 377 -3.00 26.04 26.53
N SER A 378 -2.70 25.34 27.63
CA SER A 378 -2.22 23.95 27.68
C SER A 378 -3.23 23.02 28.34
N TYR A 379 -3.02 21.71 28.13
CA TYR A 379 -3.54 20.66 28.99
C TYR A 379 -2.43 20.15 29.90
N ASN A 380 -2.78 19.72 31.11
CA ASN A 380 -1.82 19.28 32.09
C ASN A 380 -2.34 18.16 32.99
N THR A 381 -1.40 17.37 33.48
CA THR A 381 -1.65 16.28 34.41
C THR A 381 -0.78 16.41 35.65
N ARG A 382 -1.38 16.13 36.82
CA ARG A 382 -0.63 15.80 38.03
C ARG A 382 -0.92 14.37 38.40
N LEU A 383 0.13 13.63 38.72
CA LEU A 383 0.01 12.22 39.09
C LEU A 383 0.87 11.98 40.33
N ARG A 384 0.25 11.49 41.40
CA ARG A 384 0.96 11.08 42.60
C ARG A 384 1.65 9.75 42.34
N THR A 385 2.94 9.69 42.62
CA THR A 385 3.72 8.46 42.66
C THR A 385 4.57 8.46 43.92
N THR A 386 5.30 7.38 44.17
CA THR A 386 6.30 7.32 45.25
C THR A 386 7.47 8.31 45.07
N VAL A 387 7.57 9.00 43.92
CA VAL A 387 8.64 9.96 43.60
C VAL A 387 8.13 11.41 43.59
N THR A 388 6.86 11.63 43.28
CA THR A 388 6.25 12.97 43.35
C THR A 388 5.84 13.34 44.79
N ASP A 389 5.52 14.62 45.01
CA ASP A 389 4.92 15.03 46.28
C ASP A 389 3.47 14.53 46.45
N LEU A 390 2.84 14.83 47.60
CA LEU A 390 1.45 14.45 47.91
C LEU A 390 0.42 15.11 46.96
N ASN A 391 0.87 16.08 46.17
CA ASN A 391 0.09 16.88 45.26
C ASN A 391 0.31 16.47 43.80
N GLY A 392 1.08 15.39 43.54
CA GLY A 392 1.42 14.90 42.22
C GLY A 392 2.33 15.85 41.42
N MET A 393 3.21 16.60 42.10
CA MET A 393 4.19 17.48 41.46
C MET A 393 5.56 16.79 41.28
N PRO A 394 6.30 17.07 40.19
CA PRO A 394 6.03 18.09 39.16
C PRO A 394 4.86 17.73 38.23
N LEU A 395 4.20 18.76 37.68
CA LEU A 395 3.15 18.53 36.68
C LEU A 395 3.75 18.16 35.32
N ILE A 396 2.96 17.45 34.53
CA ILE A 396 3.18 17.19 33.11
C ILE A 396 2.29 18.19 32.34
N ASP A 397 2.85 18.91 31.36
CA ASP A 397 2.15 19.97 30.62
C ASP A 397 2.47 19.87 29.13
N THR A 398 1.46 20.02 28.26
CA THR A 398 1.62 19.96 26.80
C THR A 398 2.37 21.14 26.21
N GLY A 399 2.57 22.22 26.96
CA GLY A 399 2.98 23.51 26.40
C GLY A 399 1.82 24.30 25.79
N GLY A 400 2.11 25.54 25.39
CA GLY A 400 1.10 26.48 24.89
C GLY A 400 0.65 26.21 23.46
N GLY A 401 -0.52 26.73 23.10
CA GLY A 401 -1.13 26.61 21.78
C GLY A 401 -1.98 25.35 21.56
N VAL A 402 -2.12 24.50 22.56
CA VAL A 402 -2.72 23.15 22.44
C VAL A 402 -4.22 23.16 22.73
N ALA A 403 -4.65 23.85 23.80
CA ALA A 403 -6.06 23.98 24.14
C ALA A 403 -6.79 24.90 23.14
N LYS A 404 -8.01 24.52 22.73
CA LYS A 404 -8.85 25.24 21.77
C LYS A 404 -10.29 25.30 22.27
N ALA A 405 -11.01 26.37 21.91
CA ALA A 405 -12.44 26.49 22.20
C ALA A 405 -13.29 25.77 21.14
N LYS A 406 -13.03 24.48 20.92
CA LYS A 406 -13.76 23.56 20.04
C LYS A 406 -13.86 22.18 20.72
N LEU A 407 -14.62 21.26 20.15
CA LEU A 407 -14.59 19.86 20.59
C LEU A 407 -13.15 19.32 20.43
N GLN A 408 -12.62 18.74 21.50
CA GLN A 408 -11.29 18.12 21.53
C GLN A 408 -11.35 16.79 22.28
N HIS A 409 -10.58 15.83 21.77
CA HIS A 409 -10.31 14.56 22.44
C HIS A 409 -9.00 14.66 23.21
N VAL A 410 -9.05 14.56 24.53
CA VAL A 410 -7.89 14.70 25.41
C VAL A 410 -7.65 13.39 26.14
N VAL A 411 -6.47 12.81 25.95
CA VAL A 411 -6.10 11.53 26.57
C VAL A 411 -4.76 11.66 27.28
N TYR A 412 -4.68 11.14 28.50
CA TYR A 412 -3.44 10.93 29.23
C TYR A 412 -3.30 9.46 29.59
N THR A 413 -2.14 8.85 29.31
CA THR A 413 -1.83 7.49 29.76
C THR A 413 -0.56 7.48 30.60
N ARG A 414 -0.48 6.50 31.50
CA ARG A 414 0.75 6.13 32.22
C ARG A 414 0.86 4.61 32.27
N SER A 415 1.91 4.05 31.68
CA SER A 415 2.22 2.61 31.71
C SER A 415 3.10 2.23 32.90
N ALA A 416 3.22 0.92 33.18
CA ALA A 416 3.74 0.38 34.43
C ALA A 416 5.19 0.78 34.68
N ASP A 417 5.96 0.86 33.59
CA ASP A 417 7.36 1.29 33.54
C ASP A 417 7.55 2.80 33.83
N GLY A 418 6.47 3.58 33.89
CA GLY A 418 6.49 5.02 34.11
C GLY A 418 6.54 5.84 32.83
N THR A 419 6.35 5.24 31.65
CA THR A 419 6.14 6.02 30.42
C THR A 419 4.78 6.71 30.49
N ALA A 420 4.76 8.02 30.26
CA ALA A 420 3.55 8.83 30.27
C ALA A 420 3.39 9.56 28.93
N LYS A 421 2.18 9.54 28.39
CA LYS A 421 1.85 10.15 27.11
C LYS A 421 0.60 11.01 27.22
N LEU A 422 0.52 12.06 26.41
CA LEU A 422 -0.62 12.97 26.34
C LEU A 422 -0.97 13.21 24.86
N TRP A 423 -2.24 12.99 24.50
CA TRP A 423 -2.74 13.11 23.15
C TRP A 423 -3.89 14.11 23.06
N ILE A 424 -3.96 14.79 21.92
CA ILE A 424 -4.99 15.75 21.57
C ILE A 424 -5.49 15.44 20.17
N ASP A 425 -6.80 15.25 20.02
CA ASP A 425 -7.45 14.92 18.74
C ASP A 425 -6.78 13.69 18.08
N GLY A 426 -6.50 12.66 18.89
CA GLY A 426 -5.78 11.44 18.50
C GLY A 426 -4.26 11.63 18.30
N GLN A 427 -3.74 12.86 18.19
CA GLN A 427 -2.32 13.10 17.94
C GLN A 427 -1.51 13.14 19.22
N LEU A 428 -0.32 12.51 19.23
CA LEU A 428 0.58 12.52 20.39
C LEU A 428 1.23 13.89 20.54
N GLU A 429 0.89 14.61 21.60
CA GLU A 429 1.47 15.93 21.92
C GLU A 429 2.70 15.81 22.81
N LEU A 430 2.72 14.83 23.71
CA LEU A 430 3.78 14.70 24.69
C LEU A 430 4.07 13.23 25.02
N LEU A 431 5.36 12.88 25.03
CA LEU A 431 5.91 11.64 25.57
C LEU A 431 6.97 12.01 26.62
N THR A 432 6.79 11.54 27.86
CA THR A 432 7.69 11.85 28.98
C THR A 432 7.70 10.74 30.02
N ALA A 433 8.55 10.87 31.05
CA ALA A 433 8.58 9.96 32.17
C ALA A 433 7.74 10.47 33.36
N SER A 434 6.92 9.60 33.92
CA SER A 434 6.26 9.73 35.23
C SER A 434 6.75 8.59 36.16
N PRO A 435 7.97 8.74 36.71
CA PRO A 435 8.61 7.66 37.45
C PRO A 435 7.95 7.43 38.82
N GLY A 436 8.23 6.27 39.39
CA GLY A 436 7.70 5.88 40.69
C GLY A 436 6.43 5.04 40.59
N MET A 437 6.03 4.56 41.75
CA MET A 437 4.98 3.57 41.95
C MET A 437 3.67 4.26 42.36
N LEU A 438 2.50 3.74 41.98
CA LEU A 438 1.20 4.30 42.38
C LEU A 438 0.75 3.84 43.78
N GLN A 439 1.47 2.92 44.42
CA GLN A 439 1.05 2.28 45.68
C GLN A 439 0.95 3.21 46.91
N ASN A 440 1.25 4.50 46.78
CA ASN A 440 1.11 5.52 47.84
C ASN A 440 -0.16 6.38 47.73
N TRP A 441 -1.14 5.94 46.94
CA TRP A 441 -2.42 6.61 46.75
C TRP A 441 -3.33 6.51 47.97
N ASP A 442 -4.23 7.48 48.13
CA ASP A 442 -5.16 7.53 49.25
C ASP A 442 -6.55 7.07 48.82
N THR A 443 -6.91 5.86 49.23
CA THR A 443 -8.19 5.23 48.88
C THR A 443 -9.44 5.93 49.41
N SER A 444 -9.29 6.97 50.25
CA SER A 444 -10.40 7.78 50.77
C SER A 444 -10.80 8.94 49.86
N PHE A 445 -10.02 9.22 48.80
CA PHE A 445 -10.27 10.34 47.91
C PHE A 445 -11.53 10.16 47.04
N GLN A 446 -12.20 11.28 46.77
CA GLN A 446 -13.37 11.33 45.91
C GLN A 446 -12.95 11.67 44.49
N PHE A 447 -13.68 11.11 43.52
CA PHE A 447 -13.54 11.48 42.12
C PHE A 447 -14.46 12.66 41.79
N ALA A 448 -14.00 13.58 40.95
CA ALA A 448 -14.84 14.64 40.41
C ALA A 448 -14.47 15.10 39.00
N LEU A 449 -15.48 15.62 38.29
CA LEU A 449 -15.37 16.38 37.04
C LEU A 449 -15.75 17.86 37.28
N GLY A 450 -15.19 18.75 36.46
CA GLY A 450 -15.57 20.16 36.35
C GLY A 450 -15.08 21.08 37.48
N ASN A 451 -14.71 20.56 38.65
CA ASN A 451 -14.17 21.37 39.76
C ASN A 451 -13.34 20.53 40.75
N GLU A 452 -12.65 21.20 41.67
CA GLU A 452 -11.83 20.57 42.72
C GLU A 452 -12.66 20.13 43.93
N ILE A 453 -12.20 19.10 44.63
CA ILE A 453 -12.84 18.65 45.88
C ILE A 453 -12.60 19.70 46.98
N GLY A 454 -13.67 20.11 47.67
CA GLY A 454 -13.62 21.00 48.84
C GLY A 454 -13.15 22.45 48.58
N THR A 455 -12.79 22.82 47.36
CA THR A 455 -12.31 24.15 46.96
C THR A 455 -12.73 24.47 45.52
N SER A 456 -12.54 25.71 45.06
CA SER A 456 -12.94 26.11 43.70
C SER A 456 -11.74 26.27 42.76
N ARG A 457 -11.67 25.41 41.75
CA ARG A 457 -10.82 25.46 40.55
C ARG A 457 -11.63 25.01 39.32
N PRO A 458 -12.65 25.80 38.95
CA PRO A 458 -13.66 25.37 38.01
C PRO A 458 -13.07 25.25 36.60
N TRP A 459 -13.43 24.17 35.93
CA TRP A 459 -13.35 24.06 34.48
C TRP A 459 -14.75 24.31 33.91
N LEU A 460 -14.83 25.21 32.94
CA LEU A 460 -16.08 25.56 32.26
C LEU A 460 -16.03 25.05 30.82
N GLY A 461 -17.12 24.46 30.36
CA GLY A 461 -17.22 23.86 29.03
C GLY A 461 -18.23 22.73 28.99
N GLY A 462 -18.34 22.08 27.82
CA GLY A 462 -19.17 20.89 27.61
C GLY A 462 -18.36 19.61 27.81
N PHE A 463 -18.87 18.70 28.63
CA PHE A 463 -18.44 17.30 28.61
C PHE A 463 -19.31 16.51 27.63
N HIS A 464 -18.65 15.78 26.73
CA HIS A 464 -19.28 14.89 25.74
C HIS A 464 -18.99 13.43 26.07
N LEU A 465 -17.82 13.15 26.65
CA LEU A 465 -17.48 11.83 27.18
C LEU A 465 -16.38 11.99 28.23
N ALA A 466 -16.38 11.16 29.27
CA ALA A 466 -15.26 10.98 30.18
C ALA A 466 -15.11 9.49 30.52
N ALA A 467 -13.88 8.97 30.46
CA ALA A 467 -13.59 7.57 30.75
C ALA A 467 -12.27 7.39 31.51
N ILE A 468 -12.20 6.30 32.27
CA ILE A 468 -10.98 5.89 33.00
C ILE A 468 -10.73 4.41 32.74
N TYR A 469 -9.48 4.08 32.42
CA TYR A 469 -9.03 2.70 32.21
C TYR A 469 -7.93 2.33 33.20
N ASP A 470 -7.86 1.05 33.55
CA ASP A 470 -6.87 0.47 34.47
C ASP A 470 -5.51 0.14 33.84
N ARG A 471 -5.36 0.46 32.56
CA ARG A 471 -4.14 0.26 31.78
C ARG A 471 -3.83 1.49 30.95
N ALA A 472 -2.59 1.60 30.49
CA ALA A 472 -2.25 2.54 29.44
C ALA A 472 -2.80 2.04 28.10
N LEU A 473 -3.70 2.80 27.48
CA LEU A 473 -4.11 2.52 26.11
C LEU A 473 -2.90 2.66 25.17
N THR A 474 -2.83 1.77 24.19
CA THR A 474 -1.83 1.80 23.13
C THR A 474 -2.12 2.93 22.14
N ASP A 475 -1.14 3.24 21.28
CA ASP A 475 -1.30 4.28 20.26
C ASP A 475 -2.47 3.96 19.30
N GLY A 476 -2.63 2.69 18.92
CA GLY A 476 -3.75 2.22 18.09
C GLY A 476 -5.11 2.35 18.77
N GLU A 477 -5.18 2.06 20.07
CA GLU A 477 -6.41 2.16 20.86
C GLU A 477 -6.85 3.60 21.12
N VAL A 478 -5.90 4.52 21.30
CA VAL A 478 -6.20 5.95 21.36
C VAL A 478 -6.75 6.44 20.02
N GLN A 479 -6.17 6.01 18.90
CA GLN A 479 -6.67 6.33 17.56
C GLN A 479 -8.05 5.71 17.29
N GLN A 480 -8.29 4.49 17.76
CA GLN A 480 -9.60 3.84 17.67
C GLN A 480 -10.66 4.64 18.42
N ASN A 481 -10.43 4.97 19.69
CA ASN A 481 -11.35 5.78 20.47
C ASN A 481 -11.56 7.18 19.88
N PHE A 482 -10.51 7.77 19.29
CA PHE A 482 -10.64 9.03 18.56
C PHE A 482 -11.54 8.89 17.33
N GLY A 483 -11.32 7.85 16.51
CA GLY A 483 -12.10 7.57 15.30
C GLY A 483 -13.57 7.27 15.56
N VAL A 484 -13.90 6.69 16.72
CA VAL A 484 -15.28 6.43 17.15
C VAL A 484 -15.99 7.70 17.65
N GLY A 485 -15.26 8.69 18.20
CA GLY A 485 -15.87 9.89 18.77
C GLY A 485 -16.44 9.69 20.18
N PRO A 486 -17.16 10.69 20.76
CA PRO A 486 -17.73 10.61 22.11
C PRO A 486 -18.95 9.68 22.26
N GLY A 487 -19.61 9.28 21.17
CA GLY A 487 -20.84 8.48 21.20
C GLY A 487 -21.72 8.74 19.98
N ASP A 488 -22.45 7.72 19.54
CA ASP A 488 -23.42 7.73 18.44
C ASP A 488 -24.82 7.42 19.00
N ALA A 489 -25.83 8.20 18.58
CA ALA A 489 -27.29 8.04 18.74
C ALA A 489 -27.98 8.63 19.98
N ASP A 490 -28.27 9.95 19.98
CA ASP A 490 -29.64 10.48 20.21
C ASP A 490 -29.83 12.00 20.03
N VAL A 491 -28.98 12.63 19.21
CA VAL A 491 -29.12 14.05 18.86
C VAL A 491 -28.93 14.21 17.37
N GLY A 492 -29.75 15.07 16.76
CA GLY A 492 -29.70 15.29 15.32
C GLY A 492 -28.28 15.62 14.90
N ILE A 493 -27.69 14.77 14.06
CA ILE A 493 -26.29 14.83 13.61
C ILE A 493 -26.27 14.79 12.08
N ILE A 494 -25.27 15.41 11.45
CA ILE A 494 -25.00 15.19 10.03
C ILE A 494 -23.74 14.36 9.84
N ARG A 495 -23.78 13.37 8.94
CA ARG A 495 -22.61 12.63 8.46
C ARG A 495 -22.45 12.91 6.98
N VAL A 496 -21.24 13.29 6.56
CA VAL A 496 -20.95 13.71 5.18
C VAL A 496 -20.01 12.71 4.51
N ASP A 497 -20.51 11.99 3.51
CA ASP A 497 -19.72 11.04 2.72
C ASP A 497 -19.52 11.49 1.28
N PRO A 498 -18.35 11.23 0.67
CA PRO A 498 -17.19 10.61 1.29
C PRO A 498 -16.46 11.56 2.26
N ALA A 499 -15.68 11.00 3.19
CA ALA A 499 -14.82 11.79 4.09
C ALA A 499 -13.64 12.47 3.36
N SER A 500 -13.28 11.99 2.16
CA SER A 500 -12.15 12.50 1.41
C SER A 500 -12.38 13.92 0.88
N ASN A 501 -11.31 14.70 0.73
CA ASN A 501 -11.32 16.03 0.12
C ASN A 501 -11.56 15.97 -1.41
N PHE A 502 -12.04 17.07 -1.99
CA PHE A 502 -12.14 17.20 -3.45
C PHE A 502 -10.79 17.68 -3.99
N VAL A 503 -9.94 16.75 -4.39
CA VAL A 503 -8.60 17.05 -4.89
C VAL A 503 -8.62 16.97 -6.41
N LEU A 504 -8.20 18.07 -7.04
CA LEU A 504 -8.03 18.22 -8.47
C LEU A 504 -6.60 18.64 -8.74
N SER A 505 -6.04 18.11 -9.83
CA SER A 505 -4.80 18.61 -10.39
C SER A 505 -5.01 18.89 -11.86
N GLY A 506 -4.33 19.93 -12.35
CA GLY A 506 -4.34 20.31 -13.74
C GLY A 506 -3.21 21.27 -14.07
N GLN A 507 -3.18 21.69 -15.32
CA GLN A 507 -2.29 22.74 -15.81
C GLN A 507 -3.06 24.05 -15.93
N GLU A 508 -2.34 25.19 -15.91
CA GLU A 508 -2.93 26.48 -16.25
C GLU A 508 -3.70 26.40 -17.59
N GLY A 509 -4.97 26.82 -17.58
CA GLY A 509 -5.89 26.71 -18.72
C GLY A 509 -6.60 25.35 -18.89
N SER A 510 -6.49 24.42 -17.94
CA SER A 510 -7.25 23.16 -17.96
C SER A 510 -8.75 23.41 -17.90
N ASP A 511 -9.50 22.65 -18.69
CA ASP A 511 -10.96 22.63 -18.61
C ASP A 511 -11.39 21.70 -17.48
N PHE A 512 -11.90 22.30 -16.40
CA PHE A 512 -12.49 21.58 -15.27
C PHE A 512 -14.01 21.45 -15.39
N GLU A 513 -14.60 21.84 -16.53
CA GLU A 513 -16.04 21.75 -16.76
C GLU A 513 -16.53 20.30 -16.60
N GLY A 514 -17.61 20.13 -15.84
CA GLY A 514 -18.23 18.83 -15.61
C GLY A 514 -17.51 17.94 -14.58
N ILE A 515 -16.31 18.32 -14.10
CA ILE A 515 -15.67 17.61 -13.00
C ILE A 515 -16.32 18.03 -11.69
N THR A 516 -16.99 17.08 -11.05
CA THR A 516 -17.73 17.33 -9.82
C THR A 516 -17.41 16.27 -8.79
N LYS A 517 -17.56 16.64 -7.51
CA LYS A 517 -17.59 15.68 -6.41
C LYS A 517 -18.92 15.79 -5.68
N THR A 518 -19.58 14.66 -5.55
CA THR A 518 -20.86 14.57 -4.82
C THR A 518 -20.57 14.16 -3.38
N TYR A 519 -21.04 14.97 -2.44
CA TYR A 519 -21.11 14.63 -1.04
C TYR A 519 -22.56 14.34 -0.65
N THR A 520 -22.77 13.29 0.11
CA THR A 520 -24.06 12.89 0.68
C THR A 520 -24.06 13.28 2.15
N VAL A 521 -24.93 14.22 2.50
CA VAL A 521 -25.21 14.62 3.88
C VAL A 521 -26.35 13.74 4.36
N THR A 522 -26.08 12.89 5.35
CA THR A 522 -27.03 11.96 5.95
C THR A 522 -27.29 12.37 7.38
N ASN A 523 -28.53 12.27 7.84
CA ASN A 523 -28.84 12.31 9.26
C ASN A 523 -28.99 10.88 9.78
N PRO A 524 -27.92 10.24 10.32
CA PRO A 524 -28.03 8.92 10.93
C PRO A 524 -28.67 8.96 12.33
N GLY A 525 -28.89 10.15 12.91
CA GLY A 525 -29.47 10.32 14.24
C GLY A 525 -31.00 10.18 14.27
N THR A 526 -31.58 10.41 15.46
CA THR A 526 -33.00 10.21 15.79
C THR A 526 -33.83 11.49 15.83
N ASP A 527 -33.19 12.67 15.83
CA ASP A 527 -33.84 13.97 15.75
C ASP A 527 -33.71 14.61 14.36
N THR A 528 -34.69 15.43 14.00
CA THR A 528 -34.66 16.20 12.75
C THR A 528 -33.57 17.28 12.77
N VAL A 529 -32.79 17.39 11.69
CA VAL A 529 -31.66 18.33 11.58
C VAL A 529 -31.89 19.34 10.48
N ALA A 530 -31.88 20.63 10.83
CA ALA A 530 -31.58 21.71 9.89
C ALA A 530 -30.07 21.76 9.61
N TRP A 531 -29.69 21.80 8.34
CA TRP A 531 -28.30 21.80 7.90
C TRP A 531 -28.09 22.73 6.71
N ALA A 532 -26.85 23.17 6.52
CA ALA A 532 -26.42 23.96 5.37
C ALA A 532 -25.05 23.51 4.86
N ALA A 533 -24.76 23.85 3.61
CA ALA A 533 -23.44 23.76 3.01
C ALA A 533 -23.09 25.06 2.29
N PHE A 534 -21.90 25.59 2.55
CA PHE A 534 -21.38 26.79 1.91
C PHE A 534 -19.90 26.63 1.58
N SER A 535 -19.41 27.44 0.63
CA SER A 535 -17.99 27.46 0.29
C SER A 535 -17.35 28.79 0.67
N SER A 536 -16.10 28.75 1.11
CA SER A 536 -15.30 29.94 1.47
C SER A 536 -14.96 30.82 0.28
N ASP A 537 -14.93 30.26 -0.93
CA ASP A 537 -14.39 30.92 -2.11
C ASP A 537 -15.34 30.90 -3.31
N SER A 538 -15.36 32.00 -4.05
CA SER A 538 -16.25 32.19 -5.20
C SER A 538 -15.88 31.37 -6.44
N TRP A 539 -14.70 30.74 -6.46
CA TRP A 539 -14.29 29.85 -7.55
C TRP A 539 -14.79 28.40 -7.37
N THR A 540 -15.43 28.10 -6.24
CA THR A 540 -16.16 26.84 -6.01
C THR A 540 -17.66 27.09 -6.11
N THR A 541 -18.39 26.18 -6.75
CA THR A 541 -19.85 26.22 -6.86
C THR A 541 -20.47 25.00 -6.17
N LEU A 542 -21.57 25.24 -5.47
CA LEU A 542 -22.37 24.19 -4.84
C LEU A 542 -23.72 24.09 -5.56
N SER A 543 -24.13 22.88 -5.90
CA SER A 543 -25.43 22.60 -6.52
C SER A 543 -26.10 21.38 -5.88
N GLY A 544 -27.38 21.16 -6.19
CA GLY A 544 -28.24 20.24 -5.44
C GLY A 544 -28.94 20.97 -4.30
N SER A 545 -29.16 20.31 -3.16
CA SER A 545 -29.71 20.97 -1.97
C SER A 545 -28.55 21.47 -1.12
N THR A 546 -28.29 22.78 -1.09
CA THR A 546 -27.19 23.35 -0.28
C THR A 546 -27.64 23.74 1.13
N GLN A 547 -28.91 23.55 1.46
CA GLN A 547 -29.46 23.70 2.80
C GLN A 547 -30.77 22.93 2.87
N GLY A 548 -31.20 22.54 4.07
CA GLY A 548 -32.47 21.87 4.23
C GLY A 548 -32.69 21.30 5.62
N VAL A 549 -33.71 20.46 5.71
CA VAL A 549 -34.07 19.74 6.93
C VAL A 549 -34.06 18.25 6.63
N LEU A 550 -33.30 17.46 7.38
CA LEU A 550 -33.21 15.99 7.28
C LEU A 550 -33.87 15.36 8.49
N ASN A 551 -34.93 14.59 8.28
CA ASN A 551 -35.44 13.68 9.31
C ASN A 551 -34.48 12.49 9.50
N PRO A 552 -34.61 11.73 10.60
CA PRO A 552 -33.83 10.52 10.84
C PRO A 552 -33.78 9.58 9.63
N GLY A 553 -32.57 9.12 9.31
CA GLY A 553 -32.28 8.23 8.18
C GLY A 553 -32.38 8.88 6.79
N GLN A 554 -32.71 10.17 6.69
CA GLN A 554 -32.74 10.88 5.41
C GLN A 554 -31.35 11.35 5.00
N SER A 555 -31.15 11.45 3.70
CA SER A 555 -29.95 12.03 3.11
C SER A 555 -30.28 13.03 2.01
N SER A 556 -29.32 13.89 1.73
CA SER A 556 -29.35 14.83 0.62
C SER A 556 -27.97 14.94 -0.01
N GLN A 557 -27.92 15.25 -1.31
CA GLN A 557 -26.67 15.38 -2.05
C GLN A 557 -26.31 16.86 -2.28
N VAL A 558 -25.05 17.17 -2.03
CA VAL A 558 -24.39 18.42 -2.40
C VAL A 558 -23.35 18.09 -3.45
N VAL A 559 -23.46 18.71 -4.62
CA VAL A 559 -22.50 18.55 -5.71
C VAL A 559 -21.58 19.77 -5.71
N VAL A 560 -20.29 19.53 -5.48
CA VAL A 560 -19.23 20.53 -5.52
C VAL A 560 -18.58 20.51 -6.89
N ALA A 561 -18.45 21.67 -7.52
CA ALA A 561 -17.79 21.87 -8.80
C ALA A 561 -16.96 23.15 -8.77
N LEU A 562 -16.07 23.35 -9.74
CA LEU A 562 -15.40 24.63 -9.92
C LEU A 562 -16.26 25.56 -10.78
N ASP A 563 -16.25 26.87 -10.49
CA ASP A 563 -16.81 27.86 -11.41
C ASP A 563 -15.97 27.87 -12.70
N PRO A 564 -16.56 27.59 -13.88
CA PRO A 564 -15.77 27.44 -15.11
C PRO A 564 -15.00 28.70 -15.51
N LEU A 565 -15.51 29.90 -15.21
CA LEU A 565 -14.86 31.16 -15.57
C LEU A 565 -13.67 31.45 -14.64
N GLN A 566 -13.81 31.17 -13.36
CA GLN A 566 -12.73 31.35 -12.38
C GLN A 566 -11.66 30.26 -12.51
N ALA A 567 -12.07 29.01 -12.69
CA ALA A 567 -11.15 27.88 -12.85
C ALA A 567 -10.28 28.02 -14.10
N ALA A 568 -10.84 28.52 -15.21
CA ALA A 568 -10.08 28.83 -16.42
C ALA A 568 -9.03 29.94 -16.23
N ALA A 569 -9.15 30.74 -15.17
CA ALA A 569 -8.23 31.82 -14.85
C ALA A 569 -7.17 31.43 -13.81
N PHE A 570 -7.14 30.19 -13.32
CA PHE A 570 -6.10 29.75 -12.41
C PHE A 570 -4.73 29.68 -13.10
N THR A 571 -3.74 30.30 -12.47
CA THR A 571 -2.33 30.24 -12.85
C THR A 571 -1.61 29.15 -12.06
N ALA A 572 -0.34 28.88 -12.37
CA ALA A 572 0.52 28.03 -11.53
C ALA A 572 0.38 28.33 -10.03
N GLY A 573 0.06 27.32 -9.22
CA GLY A 573 -0.05 27.39 -7.77
C GLY A 573 -1.06 26.39 -7.19
N SER A 574 -1.08 26.31 -5.86
CA SER A 574 -2.10 25.56 -5.13
C SER A 574 -3.21 26.51 -4.69
N TYR A 575 -4.44 26.15 -5.03
CA TYR A 575 -5.65 26.83 -4.59
C TYR A 575 -6.39 25.95 -3.60
N GLN A 576 -6.87 26.54 -2.52
CA GLN A 576 -7.62 25.86 -1.48
C GLN A 576 -8.88 26.64 -1.19
N ALA A 577 -10.02 25.95 -1.23
CA ALA A 577 -11.28 26.42 -0.68
C ALA A 577 -11.78 25.42 0.35
N GLU A 578 -12.58 25.91 1.28
CA GLU A 578 -13.29 25.10 2.25
C GLU A 578 -14.74 24.98 1.80
N VAL A 579 -15.30 23.77 1.89
CA VAL A 579 -16.73 23.52 1.83
C VAL A 579 -17.15 23.08 3.23
N ASP A 580 -17.81 23.98 3.92
CA ASP A 580 -18.38 23.77 5.24
C ASP A 580 -19.73 23.07 5.09
N PHE A 581 -19.92 21.99 5.86
CA PHE A 581 -21.21 21.37 6.08
C PHE A 581 -21.57 21.61 7.54
N THR A 582 -22.61 22.39 7.80
CA THR A 582 -23.03 22.77 9.14
C THR A 582 -24.34 22.10 9.50
N ASN A 583 -24.38 21.56 10.71
CA ASN A 583 -25.61 21.25 11.40
C ASN A 583 -26.06 22.52 12.12
N ASP A 584 -26.98 23.27 11.51
CA ASP A 584 -27.49 24.53 12.04
C ASP A 584 -28.41 24.33 13.26
N THR A 585 -28.75 23.09 13.59
CA THR A 585 -29.59 22.76 14.76
C THR A 585 -28.77 22.79 16.05
N ASN A 586 -27.64 22.08 16.07
CA ASN A 586 -26.83 21.90 17.29
C ASN A 586 -25.32 21.79 17.03
N GLY A 587 -24.88 21.85 15.77
CA GLY A 587 -23.47 21.76 15.39
C GLY A 587 -22.91 20.34 15.27
N TYR A 588 -23.61 19.28 15.69
CA TYR A 588 -23.05 17.92 15.65
C TYR A 588 -22.88 17.38 14.25
N GLY A 589 -21.71 16.79 14.01
CA GLY A 589 -21.33 16.26 12.71
C GLY A 589 -21.01 17.34 11.66
N SER A 590 -21.04 18.62 12.06
CA SER A 590 -20.53 19.69 11.21
C SER A 590 -19.07 19.41 10.88
N THR A 591 -18.73 19.54 9.61
CA THR A 591 -17.43 19.12 9.11
C THR A 591 -17.07 19.94 7.88
N GLN A 592 -15.78 19.95 7.55
CA GLN A 592 -15.25 20.64 6.38
C GLN A 592 -14.71 19.63 5.38
N ARG A 593 -14.85 19.95 4.09
CA ARG A 593 -14.12 19.27 3.02
C ARG A 593 -13.29 20.31 2.30
N LEU A 594 -12.02 20.02 2.09
CA LEU A 594 -11.16 20.87 1.28
C LEU A 594 -11.44 20.63 -0.19
N VAL A 595 -11.50 21.70 -0.97
CA VAL A 595 -11.32 21.68 -2.41
C VAL A 595 -9.90 22.12 -2.67
N LEU A 596 -9.04 21.17 -3.05
CA LEU A 596 -7.63 21.41 -3.34
C LEU A 596 -7.46 21.36 -4.85
N VAL A 597 -7.08 22.47 -5.46
CA VAL A 597 -6.77 22.53 -6.89
C VAL A 597 -5.29 22.84 -7.02
N ASN A 598 -4.52 21.83 -7.41
CA ASN A 598 -3.11 21.99 -7.71
C ASN A 598 -2.96 22.29 -9.20
N ILE A 599 -2.72 23.55 -9.50
CA ILE A 599 -2.43 24.01 -10.84
C ILE A 599 -0.93 24.03 -10.99
N SER A 600 -0.40 23.05 -11.70
CA SER A 600 0.96 23.18 -12.21
C SER A 600 1.02 24.41 -13.13
N PRO A 601 2.20 25.06 -13.27
CA PRO A 601 2.41 25.94 -14.41
C PRO A 601 1.91 25.26 -15.68
N PRO A 602 1.67 26.00 -16.78
CA PRO A 602 1.52 25.37 -18.07
C PRO A 602 2.85 24.67 -18.34
N GLY A 603 3.00 23.45 -17.85
CA GLY A 603 4.09 22.56 -18.15
C GLY A 603 3.76 22.20 -19.57
N GLY A 604 4.37 22.94 -20.51
CA GLY A 604 4.00 23.01 -21.93
C GLY A 604 3.08 21.88 -22.29
N GLY A 605 1.77 22.19 -22.29
CA GLY A 605 0.76 21.15 -22.26
C GLY A 605 1.06 20.09 -23.30
N GLY A 606 0.54 18.88 -23.09
CA GLY A 606 0.53 17.85 -24.13
C GLY A 606 -0.14 18.28 -25.46
N GLY A 607 -0.51 19.57 -25.60
CA GLY A 607 -0.80 20.27 -26.85
C GLY A 607 -0.19 21.69 -27.02
N SER A 608 0.75 22.19 -26.20
CA SER A 608 1.36 23.53 -26.46
C SER A 608 2.25 23.56 -27.70
N GLY A 609 2.66 22.40 -28.20
CA GLY A 609 3.61 22.33 -29.30
C GLY A 609 5.02 22.80 -28.91
N ASP A 610 5.30 22.96 -27.60
CA ASP A 610 6.64 23.19 -27.09
C ASP A 610 7.34 21.86 -26.85
N LYS A 611 8.59 21.81 -27.29
CA LYS A 611 9.43 20.64 -27.26
C LYS A 611 9.82 20.31 -25.81
N PRO A 612 9.66 19.06 -25.31
CA PRO A 612 10.21 18.65 -24.02
C PRO A 612 11.72 18.91 -23.91
N GLY A 613 12.20 19.16 -22.70
CA GLY A 613 13.57 19.57 -22.41
C GLY A 613 13.76 19.90 -20.91
N PRO A 614 14.90 20.51 -20.53
CA PRO A 614 15.29 20.66 -19.13
C PRO A 614 14.38 21.59 -18.31
N ASN A 615 13.52 22.39 -18.95
CA ASN A 615 12.66 23.36 -18.28
C ASN A 615 11.21 22.89 -18.12
N ASN A 616 10.85 21.72 -18.67
CA ASN A 616 9.48 21.20 -18.65
C ASN A 616 9.43 19.66 -18.50
N THR A 617 10.54 19.05 -18.09
CA THR A 617 10.67 17.64 -17.70
C THR A 617 11.57 17.54 -16.48
N GLY A 618 11.47 16.44 -15.72
CA GLY A 618 12.18 16.28 -14.45
C GLY A 618 11.29 16.62 -13.24
N PRO A 619 11.87 16.62 -12.02
CA PRO A 619 11.21 17.10 -10.82
C PRO A 619 10.69 18.52 -11.02
N TYR A 620 9.43 18.79 -10.62
CA TYR A 620 8.89 20.15 -10.71
C TYR A 620 9.45 21.05 -9.59
N ASP A 621 9.86 20.45 -8.46
CA ASP A 621 10.53 21.15 -7.35
C ASP A 621 11.53 20.21 -6.67
N GLU A 622 12.79 20.34 -7.08
CA GLU A 622 13.90 19.57 -6.51
C GLU A 622 14.15 19.87 -5.01
N SER A 623 13.71 21.01 -4.50
CA SER A 623 13.94 21.39 -3.09
C SER A 623 13.11 20.56 -2.11
N LEU A 624 12.07 19.88 -2.59
CA LEU A 624 11.23 19.01 -1.80
C LEU A 624 11.79 17.58 -1.68
N LEU A 625 12.78 17.21 -2.49
CA LEU A 625 13.22 15.80 -2.58
C LEU A 625 13.93 15.36 -1.30
N VAL A 626 13.44 14.26 -0.71
CA VAL A 626 14.02 13.63 0.47
C VAL A 626 14.76 12.34 0.07
N PRO A 627 16.02 12.14 0.52
CA PRO A 627 16.77 10.93 0.20
C PRO A 627 16.06 9.62 0.60
N SER A 628 16.10 8.64 -0.28
CA SER A 628 15.56 7.29 -0.09
C SER A 628 16.39 6.23 -0.81
N GLY A 629 16.20 4.96 -0.43
CA GLY A 629 16.80 3.82 -1.12
C GLY A 629 15.88 3.21 -2.18
N GLY A 630 16.42 2.33 -3.01
CA GLY A 630 15.61 1.46 -3.88
C GLY A 630 14.57 0.67 -3.08
N MET A 631 13.41 0.42 -3.68
CA MET A 631 12.24 -0.11 -2.96
C MET A 631 11.40 -1.06 -3.82
N THR A 632 10.66 -1.93 -3.14
CA THR A 632 9.63 -2.78 -3.77
C THR A 632 8.28 -2.41 -3.20
N ILE A 633 7.33 -2.06 -4.07
CA ILE A 633 5.98 -1.61 -3.69
C ILE A 633 5.03 -2.79 -3.82
N THR A 634 4.37 -3.17 -2.72
CA THR A 634 3.49 -4.35 -2.64
C THR A 634 2.07 -4.01 -2.18
N VAL A 635 1.75 -2.73 -1.99
CA VAL A 635 0.44 -2.26 -1.53
C VAL A 635 -0.24 -1.44 -2.61
N ASP A 636 -1.45 -1.84 -3.00
CA ASP A 636 -2.24 -1.13 -4.01
C ASP A 636 -2.54 0.32 -3.58
N GLY A 637 -2.51 1.27 -4.51
CA GLY A 637 -2.81 2.68 -4.24
C GLY A 637 -1.66 3.48 -3.59
N THR A 638 -0.48 2.88 -3.41
CA THR A 638 0.69 3.56 -2.82
C THR A 638 1.05 4.84 -3.60
N VAL A 639 1.30 5.94 -2.88
CA VAL A 639 1.81 7.19 -3.44
C VAL A 639 3.22 7.44 -2.92
N ILE A 640 4.17 7.64 -3.83
CA ILE A 640 5.56 8.00 -3.57
C ILE A 640 5.76 9.40 -4.13
N GLU A 641 6.05 10.36 -3.26
CA GLU A 641 6.14 11.76 -3.66
C GLU A 641 7.31 12.46 -2.97
N ASN A 642 7.99 13.37 -3.69
CA ASN A 642 9.08 14.19 -3.16
C ASN A 642 10.30 13.38 -2.68
N VAL A 643 10.81 12.48 -3.53
CA VAL A 643 11.88 11.55 -3.16
C VAL A 643 13.10 11.61 -4.07
N ASP A 644 14.29 11.48 -3.48
CA ASP A 644 15.57 11.30 -4.18
C ASP A 644 16.09 9.88 -3.92
N ILE A 645 15.83 8.96 -4.86
CA ILE A 645 16.01 7.53 -4.71
C ILE A 645 17.38 7.12 -5.26
N SER A 646 18.19 6.47 -4.41
CA SER A 646 19.38 5.73 -4.81
C SER A 646 19.05 4.24 -5.01
N GLY A 647 18.97 3.78 -6.25
CA GLY A 647 18.63 2.40 -6.62
C GLY A 647 17.45 2.31 -7.59
N GLY A 648 16.82 1.13 -7.67
CA GLY A 648 15.65 0.89 -8.52
C GLY A 648 14.36 0.74 -7.73
N VAL A 649 13.23 0.99 -8.38
CA VAL A 649 11.87 0.80 -7.85
C VAL A 649 11.20 -0.36 -8.56
N THR A 650 10.80 -1.40 -7.83
CA THR A 650 9.99 -2.50 -8.37
C THR A 650 8.55 -2.35 -7.90
N ILE A 651 7.58 -2.42 -8.81
CA ILE A 651 6.15 -2.26 -8.50
C ILE A 651 5.46 -3.61 -8.67
N ASN A 652 4.97 -4.15 -7.55
CA ASN A 652 4.20 -5.39 -7.40
C ASN A 652 2.81 -5.09 -6.81
N ALA A 653 2.22 -3.97 -7.21
CA ALA A 653 0.95 -3.46 -6.72
C ALA A 653 0.26 -2.61 -7.81
N ASN A 654 -1.06 -2.50 -7.74
CA ASN A 654 -1.88 -1.71 -8.67
C ASN A 654 -2.06 -0.27 -8.21
N ASN A 655 -2.40 0.62 -9.14
CA ASN A 655 -2.77 2.02 -8.86
C ASN A 655 -1.70 2.84 -8.10
N VAL A 656 -0.42 2.50 -8.30
CA VAL A 656 0.71 3.19 -7.66
C VAL A 656 0.99 4.53 -8.34
N THR A 657 1.24 5.60 -7.58
CA THR A 657 1.68 6.90 -8.11
C THR A 657 3.09 7.22 -7.63
N ILE A 658 3.96 7.66 -8.55
CA ILE A 658 5.30 8.16 -8.26
C ILE A 658 5.41 9.56 -8.87
N ARG A 659 5.59 10.59 -8.03
CA ARG A 659 5.54 11.99 -8.45
C ARG A 659 6.64 12.82 -7.80
N ASN A 660 7.15 13.85 -8.50
CA ASN A 660 8.24 14.71 -8.01
C ASN A 660 9.41 13.90 -7.46
N PHE A 661 10.13 13.22 -8.34
CA PHE A 661 11.14 12.25 -7.92
C PHE A 661 12.42 12.35 -8.73
N ARG A 662 13.54 11.99 -8.11
CA ARG A 662 14.79 11.69 -8.81
C ARG A 662 15.21 10.27 -8.50
N ILE A 663 15.65 9.52 -9.51
CA ILE A 663 16.21 8.16 -9.37
C ILE A 663 17.62 8.15 -9.96
N ASP A 664 18.61 7.93 -9.09
CA ASP A 664 19.96 7.54 -9.47
C ASP A 664 20.09 6.02 -9.36
N GLY A 665 20.19 5.34 -10.50
CA GLY A 665 20.34 3.89 -10.57
C GLY A 665 21.71 3.37 -10.10
N GLY A 666 22.66 4.26 -9.77
CA GLY A 666 23.98 3.93 -9.23
C GLY A 666 24.85 3.06 -10.14
N GLY A 667 24.56 2.99 -11.44
CA GLY A 667 25.18 2.09 -12.42
C GLY A 667 24.89 0.60 -12.20
N THR A 668 24.06 0.26 -11.22
CA THR A 668 23.83 -1.13 -10.75
C THR A 668 22.39 -1.57 -10.89
N ALA A 669 21.42 -0.66 -10.70
CA ALA A 669 20.01 -0.94 -10.87
C ALA A 669 19.72 -1.33 -12.31
N LEU A 670 19.24 -2.55 -12.54
CA LEU A 670 18.91 -3.03 -13.88
C LEU A 670 17.82 -2.15 -14.53
N TYR A 671 16.87 -1.68 -13.73
CA TYR A 671 15.85 -0.72 -14.16
C TYR A 671 15.65 0.36 -13.10
N GLY A 672 15.36 1.59 -13.55
CA GLY A 672 14.98 2.69 -12.67
C GLY A 672 13.62 2.43 -12.02
N ILE A 673 12.58 2.19 -12.83
CA ILE A 673 11.26 1.74 -12.37
C ILE A 673 10.80 0.54 -13.19
N ARG A 674 10.33 -0.51 -12.49
CA ARG A 674 9.84 -1.76 -13.09
C ARG A 674 8.48 -2.16 -12.52
N PRO A 675 7.37 -1.82 -13.19
CA PRO A 675 6.10 -2.53 -13.01
C PRO A 675 6.25 -3.98 -13.47
N ILE A 676 6.02 -4.92 -12.56
CA ILE A 676 6.09 -6.34 -12.91
C ILE A 676 4.86 -6.75 -13.72
N PRO A 677 4.96 -7.81 -14.56
CA PRO A 677 3.80 -8.30 -15.31
C PRO A 677 2.60 -8.60 -14.41
N GLY A 678 1.41 -8.13 -14.79
CA GLY A 678 0.17 -8.29 -14.03
C GLY A 678 -0.29 -7.02 -13.29
N THR A 679 0.60 -6.05 -13.08
CA THR A 679 0.26 -4.76 -12.46
C THR A 679 -0.39 -3.79 -13.45
N PHE A 680 -1.26 -2.90 -12.95
CA PHE A 680 -1.93 -1.86 -13.75
C PHE A 680 -2.17 -0.57 -12.96
N GLY A 681 -2.41 0.53 -13.67
CA GLY A 681 -2.80 1.81 -13.08
C GLY A 681 -1.63 2.63 -12.52
N THR A 682 -0.38 2.27 -12.85
CA THR A 682 0.78 3.02 -12.35
C THR A 682 0.88 4.39 -13.02
N LEU A 683 0.99 5.46 -12.24
CA LEU A 683 1.28 6.82 -12.69
C LEU A 683 2.69 7.22 -12.30
N ILE A 684 3.50 7.66 -13.26
CA ILE A 684 4.88 8.12 -13.08
C ILE A 684 4.94 9.54 -13.67
N GLU A 685 5.12 10.56 -12.85
CA GLU A 685 5.11 11.94 -13.34
C GLU A 685 6.13 12.86 -12.68
N ASP A 686 6.60 13.87 -13.42
CA ASP A 686 7.48 14.91 -12.91
C ASP A 686 8.73 14.34 -12.22
N GLY A 687 9.55 13.61 -12.97
CA GLY A 687 10.74 13.01 -12.38
C GLY A 687 11.89 12.82 -13.32
N GLU A 688 13.04 12.52 -12.74
CA GLU A 688 14.29 12.28 -13.43
C GLU A 688 14.78 10.86 -13.13
N ILE A 689 15.23 10.14 -14.15
CA ILE A 689 15.79 8.79 -14.01
C ILE A 689 17.10 8.73 -14.79
N PHE A 690 18.18 8.43 -14.08
CA PHE A 690 19.50 8.37 -14.68
C PHE A 690 20.41 7.31 -14.06
N ASN A 691 21.55 7.06 -14.71
CA ASN A 691 22.60 6.17 -14.21
C ASN A 691 22.12 4.73 -13.91
N THR A 692 21.17 4.20 -14.68
CA THR A 692 20.73 2.80 -14.53
C THR A 692 21.66 1.85 -15.28
N LYS A 693 21.87 0.62 -14.79
CA LYS A 693 22.60 -0.44 -15.54
C LYS A 693 21.91 -0.81 -16.85
N GLY A 694 20.58 -0.93 -16.83
CA GLY A 694 19.77 -1.27 -17.99
C GLY A 694 18.98 -0.06 -18.50
N ALA A 695 17.66 -0.10 -18.38
CA ALA A 695 16.77 0.95 -18.88
C ALA A 695 16.14 1.76 -17.75
N ALA A 696 15.76 3.02 -17.99
CA ALA A 696 15.07 3.81 -16.98
C ALA A 696 13.70 3.22 -16.61
N LEU A 697 12.90 2.83 -17.61
CA LEU A 697 11.57 2.22 -17.41
C LEU A 697 11.46 0.88 -18.13
N TYR A 698 10.94 -0.14 -17.47
CA TYR A 698 10.60 -1.42 -18.11
C TYR A 698 9.31 -2.04 -17.55
N GLY A 699 8.30 -2.20 -18.40
CA GLY A 699 7.04 -2.82 -17.99
C GLY A 699 5.88 -2.41 -18.89
N GLY A 700 4.66 -2.70 -18.44
CA GLY A 700 3.41 -2.24 -19.04
C GLY A 700 2.43 -1.79 -17.96
N GLY A 701 1.23 -1.35 -18.34
CA GLY A 701 0.19 -0.94 -17.39
C GLY A 701 0.43 0.41 -16.71
N PHE A 702 1.30 1.26 -17.28
CA PHE A 702 1.67 2.53 -16.68
C PHE A 702 1.44 3.74 -17.60
N THR A 703 1.29 4.92 -16.98
CA THR A 703 1.40 6.23 -17.62
C THR A 703 2.65 6.93 -17.11
N ALA A 704 3.56 7.32 -18.00
CA ALA A 704 4.73 8.13 -17.69
C ALA A 704 4.61 9.51 -18.34
N ARG A 705 4.82 10.59 -17.58
CA ARG A 705 4.76 11.95 -18.14
C ARG A 705 5.78 12.92 -17.58
N ARG A 706 6.29 13.81 -18.44
CA ARG A 706 7.27 14.85 -18.07
C ARG A 706 8.52 14.28 -17.39
N ILE A 707 8.95 13.10 -17.82
CA ILE A 707 10.12 12.43 -17.27
C ILE A 707 11.37 12.87 -18.03
N ASN A 708 12.42 13.26 -17.30
CA ASN A 708 13.77 13.44 -17.82
C ASN A 708 14.53 12.11 -17.72
N ILE A 709 14.86 11.48 -18.85
CA ILE A 709 15.57 10.20 -18.89
C ILE A 709 16.91 10.39 -19.58
N HIS A 710 18.00 10.13 -18.87
CA HIS A 710 19.34 10.24 -19.40
C HIS A 710 20.36 9.34 -18.71
N ASP A 711 21.56 9.23 -19.29
CA ASP A 711 22.67 8.47 -18.72
C ASP A 711 22.34 7.02 -18.34
N THR A 712 21.41 6.39 -19.08
CA THR A 712 21.09 4.98 -18.88
C THR A 712 22.14 4.11 -19.56
N GLY A 713 22.44 2.95 -18.96
CA GLY A 713 23.40 1.99 -19.48
C GLY A 713 22.99 1.43 -20.84
N THR A 714 21.70 1.26 -21.08
CA THR A 714 21.13 0.79 -22.35
C THR A 714 20.00 1.71 -22.80
N ASP A 715 18.77 1.22 -22.88
CA ASP A 715 17.61 1.95 -23.42
C ASP A 715 17.10 3.01 -22.45
N GLY A 716 16.29 3.95 -22.94
CA GLY A 716 15.51 4.84 -22.09
C GLY A 716 14.35 4.05 -21.50
N MET A 717 13.52 3.47 -22.37
CA MET A 717 12.31 2.77 -21.97
C MET A 717 12.13 1.48 -22.76
N LYS A 718 11.52 0.48 -22.10
CA LYS A 718 11.11 -0.78 -22.71
C LYS A 718 9.61 -0.98 -22.51
N CYS A 719 8.79 -0.33 -23.35
CA CYS A 719 7.34 -0.35 -23.17
C CYS A 719 6.71 -1.68 -23.61
N ARG A 720 5.85 -2.23 -22.75
CA ARG A 720 4.93 -3.36 -23.00
C ARG A 720 3.47 -2.86 -23.01
N SER A 721 2.52 -3.79 -23.00
CA SER A 721 1.10 -3.48 -23.18
C SER A 721 0.55 -2.41 -22.22
N ASN A 722 -0.44 -1.66 -22.70
CA ASN A 722 -1.21 -0.66 -21.93
C ASN A 722 -0.31 0.41 -21.32
N THR A 723 0.51 1.04 -22.16
CA THR A 723 1.48 2.06 -21.75
C THR A 723 1.20 3.38 -22.44
N LEU A 724 1.20 4.48 -21.68
CA LEU A 724 1.19 5.85 -22.20
C LEU A 724 2.48 6.55 -21.75
N VAL A 725 3.25 7.08 -22.69
CA VAL A 725 4.40 7.94 -22.40
C VAL A 725 4.18 9.29 -23.07
N GLU A 726 4.19 10.36 -22.28
CA GLU A 726 3.87 11.68 -22.80
C GLU A 726 4.74 12.82 -22.26
N SER A 727 5.09 13.76 -23.15
CA SER A 727 5.87 14.95 -22.79
C SER A 727 7.20 14.65 -22.08
N CYS A 728 7.78 13.46 -22.27
CA CYS A 728 9.07 13.09 -21.70
C CYS A 728 10.23 13.58 -22.58
N TRP A 729 11.39 13.81 -21.96
CA TRP A 729 12.64 14.09 -22.63
C TRP A 729 13.59 12.92 -22.41
N VAL A 730 14.03 12.28 -23.49
CA VAL A 730 14.91 11.11 -23.44
C VAL A 730 16.16 11.42 -24.24
N HIS A 731 17.32 11.45 -23.59
CA HIS A 731 18.56 11.94 -24.18
C HIS A 731 19.80 11.30 -23.54
N HIS A 732 20.98 11.42 -24.17
CA HIS A 732 22.26 10.90 -23.63
C HIS A 732 22.19 9.46 -23.10
N LEU A 733 21.81 8.50 -23.95
CA LEU A 733 21.66 7.09 -23.56
C LEU A 733 22.87 6.23 -23.96
N GLY A 734 22.95 5.04 -23.36
CA GLY A 734 23.93 4.02 -23.73
C GLY A 734 25.32 4.36 -23.22
N ILE A 735 25.45 4.60 -21.91
CA ILE A 735 26.76 4.82 -21.27
C ILE A 735 27.61 3.54 -21.20
N LYS A 736 26.99 2.35 -21.38
CA LYS A 736 27.70 1.07 -21.41
C LYS A 736 28.40 0.85 -22.76
N GLU A 737 29.60 0.28 -22.72
CA GLU A 737 30.30 -0.18 -23.91
C GLU A 737 29.46 -1.21 -24.68
N GLY A 738 29.37 -1.05 -26.01
CA GLY A 738 28.58 -1.92 -26.88
C GLY A 738 27.06 -1.74 -26.78
N ALA A 739 26.57 -0.77 -25.99
CA ALA A 739 25.13 -0.52 -25.91
C ALA A 739 24.54 -0.17 -27.29
N HIS A 740 23.29 -0.60 -27.50
CA HIS A 740 22.44 -0.19 -28.61
C HIS A 740 21.23 0.50 -28.00
N ALA A 741 21.42 1.74 -27.56
CA ALA A 741 20.45 2.39 -26.70
C ALA A 741 19.31 3.04 -27.49
N ASP A 742 18.11 2.52 -27.31
CA ASP A 742 16.89 3.07 -27.89
C ASP A 742 16.14 3.93 -26.87
N ALA A 743 15.51 5.04 -27.29
CA ALA A 743 14.68 5.82 -26.37
C ALA A 743 13.43 5.03 -25.97
N ASN A 744 12.82 4.31 -26.92
CA ASN A 744 11.87 3.24 -26.65
C ASN A 744 12.23 1.97 -27.42
N GLN A 745 12.20 0.83 -26.73
CA GLN A 745 12.26 -0.50 -27.32
C GLN A 745 11.02 -1.31 -26.97
N THR A 746 10.23 -1.65 -27.98
CA THR A 746 9.06 -2.54 -27.85
C THR A 746 9.31 -3.82 -28.63
N ARG A 747 9.30 -4.95 -27.93
CA ARG A 747 9.48 -6.29 -28.52
C ARG A 747 8.23 -7.19 -28.50
N VAL A 748 7.24 -6.81 -27.69
CA VAL A 748 5.92 -7.44 -27.55
C VAL A 748 5.00 -6.48 -26.79
N GLY A 749 3.72 -6.46 -27.13
CA GLY A 749 2.70 -5.74 -26.36
C GLY A 749 1.61 -5.11 -27.22
N SER A 750 0.56 -4.64 -26.57
CA SER A 750 -0.56 -3.98 -27.25
C SER A 750 -0.99 -2.67 -26.58
N ASN A 751 -1.54 -1.73 -27.33
CA ASN A 751 -2.03 -0.44 -26.82
C ASN A 751 -0.92 0.38 -26.15
N ILE A 752 0.05 0.80 -26.97
CA ILE A 752 1.21 1.58 -26.53
C ILE A 752 1.13 2.95 -27.20
N THR A 753 1.16 4.03 -26.43
CA THR A 753 1.12 5.39 -26.97
C THR A 753 2.34 6.17 -26.50
N LEU A 754 3.12 6.70 -27.44
CA LEU A 754 4.17 7.69 -27.20
C LEU A 754 3.69 9.02 -27.80
N ARG A 755 3.36 10.02 -26.98
CA ARG A 755 2.86 11.30 -27.49
C ARG A 755 3.60 12.52 -26.99
N GLY A 756 3.90 13.48 -27.87
CA GLY A 756 4.49 14.76 -27.49
C GLY A 756 5.86 14.68 -26.81
N ASN A 757 6.59 13.56 -26.94
CA ASN A 757 7.90 13.38 -26.32
C ASN A 757 9.02 14.02 -27.15
N PHE A 758 10.13 14.41 -26.53
CA PHE A 758 11.39 14.68 -27.21
C PHE A 758 12.35 13.50 -27.03
N LEU A 759 12.47 12.68 -28.07
CA LEU A 759 13.42 11.58 -28.11
C LEU A 759 14.66 12.10 -28.87
N ASP A 760 15.70 12.45 -28.12
CA ASP A 760 16.91 13.13 -28.61
C ASP A 760 18.12 12.20 -28.58
N LEU A 761 18.28 11.47 -29.67
CA LEU A 761 19.28 10.44 -29.87
C LEU A 761 20.28 10.73 -31.01
N PRO A 762 20.88 11.92 -31.08
CA PRO A 762 21.84 12.26 -32.12
C PRO A 762 23.02 11.27 -32.13
N ILE A 763 23.27 10.71 -33.30
CA ILE A 763 24.42 9.82 -33.51
C ILE A 763 25.68 10.70 -33.58
N ASN A 764 26.72 10.39 -32.80
CA ASN A 764 28.01 11.11 -32.72
C ASN A 764 28.11 12.33 -31.78
N ILE A 765 27.39 12.35 -30.64
CA ILE A 765 27.51 13.44 -29.65
C ILE A 765 28.75 13.42 -28.73
N GLY A 766 29.68 12.48 -28.92
CA GLY A 766 30.81 12.32 -27.99
C GLY A 766 30.36 11.83 -26.62
N GLY A 767 31.19 11.99 -25.58
CA GLY A 767 30.81 11.61 -24.20
C GLY A 767 30.70 10.10 -23.91
N GLY A 768 30.84 9.24 -24.91
CA GLY A 768 30.78 7.78 -24.75
C GLY A 768 29.43 7.15 -25.10
N TYR A 769 28.37 7.94 -25.21
CA TYR A 769 27.00 7.50 -25.52
C TYR A 769 26.89 6.66 -26.80
N LYS A 770 26.02 5.64 -26.76
CA LYS A 770 25.80 4.65 -27.83
C LYS A 770 24.33 4.58 -28.26
N GLN A 771 23.82 5.72 -28.72
CA GLN A 771 22.42 5.89 -29.09
C GLN A 771 22.10 5.20 -30.43
N ASN A 772 20.93 4.57 -30.53
CA ASN A 772 20.54 3.72 -31.65
C ASN A 772 19.23 4.14 -32.32
N SER A 773 18.08 4.19 -31.62
CA SER A 773 16.79 4.50 -32.26
C SER A 773 15.85 5.29 -31.36
N CYS A 774 15.13 6.29 -31.90
CA CYS A 774 14.13 7.00 -31.06
C CYS A 774 12.99 6.05 -30.67
N SER A 775 12.55 5.18 -31.58
CA SER A 775 11.68 4.06 -31.20
C SER A 775 11.92 2.86 -32.10
N ILE A 776 12.31 1.73 -31.48
CA ILE A 776 12.42 0.44 -32.15
C ILE A 776 11.25 -0.45 -31.71
N ASN A 777 10.43 -0.85 -32.70
CA ASN A 777 9.19 -1.61 -32.51
C ASN A 777 9.31 -2.90 -33.32
N GLN A 778 10.00 -3.89 -32.75
CA GLN A 778 10.34 -5.14 -33.44
C GLN A 778 9.63 -6.31 -32.78
N ALA A 779 8.65 -6.91 -33.45
CA ALA A 779 7.91 -8.07 -32.93
C ALA A 779 8.81 -9.33 -32.90
N THR A 780 9.69 -9.42 -31.91
CA THR A 780 10.67 -10.50 -31.73
C THR A 780 10.40 -11.36 -30.51
N ALA A 781 9.55 -10.91 -29.59
CA ALA A 781 9.19 -11.63 -28.35
C ALA A 781 7.67 -11.87 -28.23
N GLY A 782 6.92 -11.57 -29.29
CA GLY A 782 5.46 -11.67 -29.34
C GLY A 782 4.88 -10.60 -30.28
N ASP A 783 3.56 -10.66 -30.48
CA ASP A 783 2.86 -9.68 -31.30
C ASP A 783 2.97 -8.27 -30.71
N ILE A 784 3.12 -7.28 -31.61
CA ILE A 784 2.95 -5.87 -31.30
C ILE A 784 1.67 -5.39 -31.98
N SER A 785 0.76 -4.76 -31.24
CA SER A 785 -0.43 -4.17 -31.84
C SER A 785 -0.82 -2.82 -31.26
N ASN A 786 -1.39 -1.95 -32.09
CA ASN A 786 -1.91 -0.64 -31.67
C ASN A 786 -0.83 0.24 -30.97
N LEU A 787 0.36 0.31 -31.56
CA LEU A 787 1.39 1.26 -31.12
C LEU A 787 1.23 2.59 -31.85
N VAL A 788 1.00 3.66 -31.12
CA VAL A 788 0.78 5.00 -31.64
C VAL A 788 1.92 5.91 -31.22
N MET A 789 2.54 6.58 -32.17
CA MET A 789 3.47 7.67 -31.93
C MET A 789 2.87 8.96 -32.48
N ASP A 790 2.45 9.88 -31.60
CA ASP A 790 1.75 11.11 -31.99
C ASP A 790 2.47 12.39 -31.52
N GLY A 791 2.76 13.32 -32.43
CA GLY A 791 3.23 14.66 -32.05
C GLY A 791 4.62 14.72 -31.41
N ASN A 792 5.45 13.68 -31.51
CA ASN A 792 6.78 13.64 -30.88
C ASN A 792 7.82 14.43 -31.69
N TRP A 793 8.86 14.94 -31.02
CA TRP A 793 10.12 15.37 -31.63
C TRP A 793 11.10 14.20 -31.58
N LEU A 794 11.47 13.71 -32.76
CA LEU A 794 12.32 12.54 -32.91
C LEU A 794 13.61 12.99 -33.59
N ASN A 795 14.68 13.13 -32.82
CA ASN A 795 15.98 13.54 -33.35
C ASN A 795 16.97 12.39 -33.24
N GLY A 796 17.55 12.01 -34.38
CA GLY A 796 18.62 11.04 -34.43
C GLY A 796 18.20 9.57 -34.43
N GLY A 797 19.11 8.74 -33.95
CA GLY A 797 19.16 7.30 -34.18
C GLY A 797 19.83 6.92 -35.52
N ASN A 798 20.40 5.73 -35.57
CA ASN A 798 20.68 5.01 -36.81
C ASN A 798 19.37 4.70 -37.57
N TYR A 799 18.30 4.41 -36.82
CA TYR A 799 16.94 4.41 -37.34
C TYR A 799 16.07 5.25 -36.42
N THR A 800 15.54 6.38 -36.88
CA THR A 800 14.73 7.23 -36.01
C THR A 800 13.49 6.50 -35.51
N VAL A 801 12.74 5.84 -36.39
CA VAL A 801 11.64 4.95 -36.01
C VAL A 801 11.70 3.68 -36.83
N TYR A 802 11.46 2.54 -36.19
CA TYR A 802 11.57 1.24 -36.83
C TYR A 802 10.39 0.34 -36.44
N PHE A 803 9.57 -0.07 -37.42
CA PHE A 803 8.54 -1.09 -37.25
C PHE A 803 8.94 -2.34 -38.04
N ARG A 804 9.17 -3.46 -37.36
CA ARG A 804 9.54 -4.74 -38.01
C ARG A 804 8.75 -5.88 -37.41
N ALA A 805 8.27 -6.75 -38.27
CA ALA A 805 7.86 -8.11 -37.94
C ALA A 805 8.69 -9.03 -38.82
N ASP A 806 9.68 -9.69 -38.24
CA ASP A 806 10.52 -10.61 -39.00
C ASP A 806 9.83 -11.96 -39.06
N ALA A 807 9.61 -12.47 -40.28
CA ALA A 807 8.97 -13.76 -40.51
C ALA A 807 9.66 -14.90 -39.75
N LYS A 808 10.97 -14.76 -39.45
CA LYS A 808 11.73 -15.75 -38.67
C LYS A 808 11.20 -15.96 -37.24
N PHE A 809 10.51 -14.98 -36.67
CA PHE A 809 9.96 -15.08 -35.31
C PHE A 809 8.47 -15.47 -35.28
N GLY A 810 7.78 -15.48 -36.43
CA GLY A 810 6.36 -15.86 -36.49
C GLY A 810 5.38 -14.89 -35.82
N PHE A 811 5.84 -13.71 -35.39
CA PHE A 811 5.01 -12.67 -34.80
C PHE A 811 4.70 -11.55 -35.78
N SER A 812 3.67 -10.77 -35.45
CA SER A 812 3.16 -9.68 -36.25
C SER A 812 3.34 -8.33 -35.55
N ASN A 813 3.46 -7.29 -36.37
CA ASN A 813 3.37 -5.90 -35.93
C ASN A 813 2.18 -5.27 -36.66
N ALA A 814 1.08 -5.05 -35.94
CA ALA A 814 -0.21 -4.67 -36.50
C ALA A 814 -0.64 -3.28 -35.99
N ASN A 815 -1.29 -2.51 -36.86
CA ASN A 815 -1.91 -1.22 -36.50
C ASN A 815 -0.94 -0.20 -35.86
N GLY A 816 0.33 -0.21 -36.24
CA GLY A 816 1.28 0.84 -35.86
C GLY A 816 0.94 2.17 -36.54
N GLN A 817 0.99 3.28 -35.80
CA GLN A 817 0.63 4.61 -36.29
C GLN A 817 1.71 5.64 -35.96
N LEU A 818 2.07 6.45 -36.96
CA LEU A 818 2.94 7.62 -36.84
C LEU A 818 2.15 8.85 -37.24
N ILE A 819 1.82 9.70 -36.28
CA ILE A 819 0.91 10.83 -36.46
C ILE A 819 1.63 12.11 -35.99
N ASN A 820 1.59 13.20 -36.75
CA ASN A 820 2.09 14.53 -36.37
C ASN A 820 3.55 14.64 -35.83
N ASN A 821 4.40 13.63 -36.02
CA ASN A 821 5.76 13.63 -35.49
C ASN A 821 6.69 14.56 -36.29
N ARG A 822 7.67 15.16 -35.61
CA ARG A 822 8.69 16.06 -36.15
C ARG A 822 10.04 15.37 -36.12
N PHE A 823 10.69 15.24 -37.27
CA PHE A 823 11.97 14.54 -37.40
C PHE A 823 13.13 15.54 -37.47
N GLY A 824 14.11 15.37 -36.59
CA GLY A 824 15.38 16.10 -36.62
C GLY A 824 16.31 15.59 -37.72
N ARG A 825 17.49 16.20 -37.84
CA ARG A 825 18.46 15.91 -38.92
C ARG A 825 19.69 15.13 -38.46
N ASP A 826 19.81 14.86 -37.16
CA ASP A 826 21.00 14.22 -36.57
C ASP A 826 20.92 12.68 -36.63
N TYR A 827 20.34 12.13 -37.70
CA TYR A 827 20.17 10.69 -37.97
C TYR A 827 21.18 10.19 -39.03
N ARG A 828 21.33 8.87 -39.20
CA ARG A 828 22.18 8.23 -40.24
C ARG A 828 21.40 7.50 -41.29
#